data_AF-A2DXB0-F1
#
_entry.id   AF-A2DXB0-F1
#
_cell.length_a   1.000
_cell.length_b   1.000
_cell.length_c   1.000
_cell.angle_alpha   90.00
_cell.angle_beta   90.00
_cell.angle_gamma   90.00
#
_symmetry.space_group_name_H-M   'P 1'
#
loop_
_entity.id
_entity.type
_entity.pdbx_description
1 polymer ?
#
loop_
_entity_poly.entity_id
_entity_poly.type
_entity_poly.pdbx_seq_one_letter_code
_entity_poly.pdbx_strand_id
1 'polypeptide(L)'
;MITILSIIYTDIEQRCYSSDGKTLTKVDDTSKYLRISAKCELIQDKCFYQLNSLISFSFQDNPNLTTIGKESFRECIKLSIIDLSSCNKLKIISEEAFYHCEKVTEILLPKGLLEIQFHAFANNILVTSVTIPASVEIIESLGFQACSKLENVTFEEGSKLTSLEYCVFSFTSITSFQIPENVANVNGAAFGDAKLTNLTIHPNNKFFVIENNNFVFSAHKSILFFICNKTFETIEIPDSVTTLGKFLFYRSKLKSITFSSSLTTIENDCFEFSKLVSVTIPKIVNRIESYAFGYCDDLMNVTFLGLIDYIDEKIFIYCDNLELIVFPNSSMIVNSYQFSSSNSPKIKMSYTHKSFFSSRSILRNTIVSISYINESDLIITPKLFIMNSNPTIIYEYWEYINSDSHSITIPKNVTTIKKGAFENSIVSIIKFESDSQLLEIEKDAFRNCSNLNSFSFSSSVLFTIGISAFKGCSKLASVSFASTNLNLMGNTFENCSNLVSVNNIKDIPNSCFSGCSKLKTVNIIENSKVIGYKSFENCYSLENINIPSTVETISENAFLNCIKLKSITFPQQNSLEKISNNSFSGCNSLQSISNFESDKYKCIDNTLYYKNETGKYLIYHAINSPDKVLSLECNVICSYSFNECNNIIDIKIVSDSVSLIEQFSFNNCKNLQHINFPFSVKTVESNSFFECNSIRCPLIIENTTFDYLKMIIDSGIPQRLLFSCGVVQGSYNIHAIKRMFSNSPSLFWRHLSK
;
A
#
# COMPACT_ATOMS: atom_id res chain seq x y z
N MET A 1 44.44 66.06 39.93
CA MET A 1 45.36 65.47 38.93
C MET A 1 45.23 63.95 39.08
N ILE A 2 44.26 63.34 38.39
CA ILE A 2 43.99 61.90 38.48
C ILE A 2 44.89 61.24 37.43
N THR A 3 45.87 60.49 37.90
CA THR A 3 46.73 59.63 37.07
C THR A 3 45.88 58.60 36.34
N ILE A 4 45.74 58.78 35.03
CA ILE A 4 45.30 57.72 34.11
C ILE A 4 46.45 56.70 34.10
N LEU A 5 46.29 55.59 34.83
CA LEU A 5 47.14 54.42 34.60
C LEU A 5 46.77 53.89 33.21
N SER A 6 47.65 54.08 32.23
CA SER A 6 47.56 53.38 30.94
C SER A 6 47.67 51.88 31.19
N ILE A 7 46.65 51.11 30.81
CA ILE A 7 46.71 49.64 30.83
C ILE A 7 47.81 49.20 29.87
N ILE A 8 48.79 48.43 30.35
CA ILE A 8 49.87 47.88 29.53
C ILE A 8 49.47 46.47 29.10
N TYR A 9 49.34 46.26 27.78
CA TYR A 9 49.08 44.95 27.20
C TYR A 9 50.39 44.25 26.82
N THR A 10 50.48 42.95 27.10
CA THR A 10 51.58 42.09 26.67
C THR A 10 51.32 41.61 25.24
N ASP A 11 52.28 41.80 24.32
CA ASP A 11 52.18 41.20 22.98
C ASP A 11 52.23 39.67 23.07
N ILE A 12 51.31 39.00 22.38
CA ILE A 12 51.30 37.54 22.30
C ILE A 12 52.56 37.06 21.56
N GLU A 13 53.21 36.03 22.11
CA GLU A 13 54.47 35.50 21.57
C GLU A 13 54.32 34.95 20.15
N GLN A 14 55.36 35.11 19.32
CA GLN A 14 55.36 34.65 17.92
C GLN A 14 55.07 33.15 17.77
N ARG A 15 55.39 32.33 18.79
CA ARG A 15 55.12 30.88 18.78
C ARG A 15 53.62 30.52 18.78
N CYS A 16 52.77 31.44 19.21
CA CYS A 16 51.32 31.27 19.21
C CYS A 16 50.71 31.53 17.82
N TYR A 17 51.51 32.03 16.86
CA TYR A 17 51.10 32.30 15.50
C TYR A 17 51.61 31.25 14.51
N SER A 18 50.92 31.11 13.38
CA SER A 18 51.44 30.45 12.19
C SER A 18 52.73 31.11 11.69
N SER A 19 53.49 30.38 10.87
CA SER A 19 54.79 30.87 10.36
C SER A 19 54.71 32.20 9.58
N ASP A 20 53.56 32.49 8.96
CA ASP A 20 53.29 33.75 8.25
C ASP A 20 52.67 34.85 9.16
N GLY A 21 52.37 34.52 10.42
CA GLY A 21 51.76 35.43 11.39
C GLY A 21 50.26 35.67 11.19
N LYS A 22 49.62 35.01 10.22
CA LYS A 22 48.22 35.26 9.83
C LYS A 22 47.19 34.52 10.69
N THR A 23 47.56 33.41 11.32
CA THR A 23 46.66 32.62 12.15
C THR A 23 47.20 32.56 13.58
N LEU A 24 46.39 32.99 14.54
CA LEU A 24 46.66 32.77 15.96
C LEU A 24 46.09 31.41 16.35
N THR A 25 46.96 30.46 16.70
CA THR A 25 46.61 29.03 16.81
C THR A 25 46.22 28.62 18.22
N LYS A 26 47.03 29.00 19.22
CA LYS A 26 46.77 28.73 20.63
C LYS A 26 47.54 29.70 21.53
N VAL A 27 46.86 30.20 22.56
CA VAL A 27 47.43 31.10 23.56
C VAL A 27 47.35 30.44 24.93
N ASP A 28 48.52 30.17 25.51
CA ASP A 28 48.71 29.65 26.86
C ASP A 28 49.32 30.70 27.82
N ASP A 29 49.47 31.94 27.34
CA ASP A 29 49.98 33.07 28.13
C ASP A 29 48.98 33.46 29.23
N THR A 30 49.46 33.44 30.47
CA THR A 30 48.66 33.73 31.67
C THR A 30 48.61 35.22 32.03
N SER A 31 49.16 36.09 31.18
CA SER A 31 49.05 37.53 31.29
C SER A 31 47.58 37.97 31.27
N LYS A 32 47.25 38.96 32.09
CA LYS A 32 45.86 39.45 32.25
C LYS A 32 45.39 40.30 31.07
N TYR A 33 46.32 40.94 30.37
CA TYR A 33 46.07 41.90 29.30
C TYR A 33 46.92 41.50 28.08
N LEU A 34 46.29 40.96 27.04
CA LEU A 34 46.99 40.43 25.86
C LEU A 34 46.74 41.30 24.62
N ARG A 35 47.77 41.52 23.81
CA ARG A 35 47.67 42.26 22.54
C ARG A 35 47.94 41.34 21.36
N ILE A 36 46.96 41.28 20.46
CA ILE A 36 46.96 40.48 19.24
C ILE A 36 47.63 41.27 18.11
N SER A 37 48.52 40.64 17.35
CA SER A 37 49.21 41.25 16.21
C SER A 37 48.25 41.73 15.11
N ALA A 38 48.55 42.89 14.52
CA ALA A 38 47.79 43.43 13.39
C ALA A 38 47.87 42.56 12.12
N LYS A 39 48.86 41.66 12.03
CA LYS A 39 48.98 40.68 10.94
C LYS A 39 47.98 39.52 11.04
N CYS A 40 47.39 39.31 12.22
CA CYS A 40 46.45 38.22 12.44
C CYS A 40 45.18 38.43 11.60
N GLU A 41 44.87 37.47 10.75
CA GLU A 41 43.66 37.39 9.92
C GLU A 41 42.64 36.42 10.53
N LEU A 42 43.10 35.37 11.24
CA LEU A 42 42.25 34.34 11.85
C LEU A 42 42.67 34.06 13.29
N ILE A 43 41.73 34.17 14.24
CA ILE A 43 41.86 33.51 15.55
C ILE A 43 41.30 32.11 15.38
N GLN A 44 42.13 31.08 15.54
CA GLN A 44 41.72 29.70 15.33
C GLN A 44 40.75 29.22 16.41
N ASP A 45 40.02 28.15 16.11
CA ASP A 45 39.18 27.44 17.07
C ASP A 45 39.93 27.16 18.38
N LYS A 46 39.23 27.39 19.50
CA LYS A 46 39.73 27.14 20.86
C LYS A 46 41.04 27.87 21.23
N CYS A 47 41.40 28.93 20.51
CA CYS A 47 42.67 29.63 20.70
C CYS A 47 42.93 30.13 22.13
N PHE A 48 41.92 30.75 22.77
CA PHE A 48 41.91 31.24 24.15
C PHE A 48 40.95 30.41 25.04
N TYR A 49 40.59 29.20 24.64
CA TYR A 49 39.59 28.38 25.33
C TYR A 49 39.92 28.23 26.83
N GLN A 50 38.96 28.58 27.70
CA GLN A 50 39.10 28.53 29.15
C GLN A 50 40.31 29.31 29.71
N LEU A 51 40.77 30.36 29.02
CA LEU A 51 41.89 31.18 29.49
C LEU A 51 41.46 32.11 30.63
N ASN A 52 41.25 31.53 31.81
CA ASN A 52 40.72 32.19 33.01
C ASN A 52 41.64 33.23 33.66
N SER A 53 42.82 33.48 33.08
CA SER A 53 43.69 34.61 33.41
C SER A 53 43.33 35.88 32.65
N LEU A 54 42.75 35.76 31.45
CA LEU A 54 42.48 36.86 30.55
C LEU A 54 41.40 37.78 31.12
N ILE A 55 41.76 39.03 31.38
CA ILE A 55 40.84 40.08 31.82
C ILE A 55 40.41 40.94 30.62
N SER A 56 41.33 41.22 29.71
CA SER A 56 41.04 41.97 28.48
C SER A 56 42.07 41.67 27.40
N PHE A 57 41.67 41.81 26.13
CA PHE A 57 42.54 41.75 24.99
C PHE A 57 42.42 43.03 24.14
N SER A 58 43.47 43.32 23.37
CA SER A 58 43.50 44.42 22.41
C SER A 58 44.17 43.97 21.11
N PHE A 59 44.17 44.85 20.11
CA PHE A 59 44.87 44.63 18.85
C PHE A 59 45.94 45.70 18.66
N GLN A 60 47.01 45.36 17.92
CA GLN A 60 47.89 46.37 17.34
C GLN A 60 47.13 47.20 16.29
N ASP A 61 47.59 48.43 16.04
CA ASP A 61 46.93 49.37 15.14
C ASP A 61 46.65 48.76 13.75
N ASN A 62 45.43 48.99 13.24
CA ASN A 62 44.94 48.48 11.95
C ASN A 62 44.91 46.94 11.83
N PRO A 63 44.14 46.24 12.70
CA PRO A 63 44.05 44.78 12.66
C PRO A 63 43.47 44.25 11.32
N ASN A 64 44.06 43.17 10.82
CA ASN A 64 43.62 42.47 9.61
C ASN A 64 42.63 41.32 9.86
N LEU A 65 42.12 41.19 11.09
CA LEU A 65 41.28 40.08 11.51
C LEU A 65 40.03 39.98 10.64
N THR A 66 39.79 38.82 10.02
CA THR A 66 38.60 38.50 9.22
C THR A 66 37.68 37.50 9.91
N THR A 67 38.20 36.66 10.80
CA THR A 67 37.42 35.59 11.44
C THR A 67 37.88 35.30 12.87
N ILE A 68 36.91 35.10 13.76
CA ILE A 68 37.10 34.55 15.10
C ILE A 68 36.53 33.14 15.10
N GLY A 69 37.37 32.13 15.30
CA GLY A 69 37.03 30.71 15.19
C GLY A 69 36.17 30.17 16.34
N LYS A 70 35.71 28.93 16.15
CA LYS A 70 34.77 28.23 17.03
C LYS A 70 35.33 28.09 18.44
N GLU A 71 34.52 28.40 19.45
CA GLU A 71 34.89 28.30 20.87
C GLU A 71 36.18 29.05 21.25
N SER A 72 36.62 30.02 20.43
CA SER A 72 37.96 30.63 20.56
C SER A 72 38.20 31.33 21.89
N PHE A 73 37.21 31.99 22.48
CA PHE A 73 37.26 32.60 23.83
C PHE A 73 36.26 31.95 24.79
N ARG A 74 35.73 30.77 24.47
CA ARG A 74 34.73 30.08 25.30
C ARG A 74 35.24 29.92 26.73
N GLU A 75 34.36 30.23 27.69
CA GLU A 75 34.62 30.14 29.12
C GLU A 75 35.82 30.98 29.58
N CYS A 76 36.13 32.09 28.92
CA CYS A 76 37.05 33.11 29.47
C CYS A 76 36.36 33.90 30.60
N ILE A 77 36.12 33.26 31.75
CA ILE A 77 35.22 33.77 32.79
C ILE A 77 35.66 35.08 33.46
N LYS A 78 36.90 35.53 33.26
CA LYS A 78 37.41 36.82 33.78
C LYS A 78 37.42 37.94 32.75
N LEU A 79 37.14 37.64 31.48
CA LEU A 79 37.11 38.62 30.40
C LEU A 79 36.04 39.68 30.73
N SER A 80 36.43 40.96 30.77
CA SER A 80 35.54 42.04 31.20
C SER A 80 34.87 42.78 30.05
N ILE A 81 35.53 42.86 28.89
CA ILE A 81 35.06 43.61 27.71
C ILE A 81 35.45 42.82 26.47
N ILE A 82 34.53 42.73 25.50
CA ILE A 82 34.81 42.25 24.15
C ILE A 82 34.84 43.47 23.23
N ASP A 83 36.03 44.04 23.02
CA ASP A 83 36.21 45.18 22.12
C ASP A 83 36.76 44.72 20.76
N LEU A 84 35.87 44.64 19.77
CA LEU A 84 36.19 44.31 18.39
C LEU A 84 36.02 45.53 17.48
N SER A 85 35.78 46.73 18.02
CA SER A 85 35.41 47.94 17.27
C SER A 85 36.47 48.36 16.22
N SER A 86 37.75 48.07 16.50
CA SER A 86 38.87 48.35 15.58
C SER A 86 39.02 47.34 14.43
N CYS A 87 38.35 46.18 14.51
CA CYS A 87 38.48 45.08 13.55
C CYS A 87 37.58 45.25 12.32
N ASN A 88 37.79 46.31 11.54
CA ASN A 88 36.94 46.66 10.38
C ASN A 88 36.89 45.59 9.25
N LYS A 89 37.83 44.65 9.23
CA LYS A 89 37.85 43.53 8.27
C LYS A 89 37.15 42.27 8.79
N LEU A 90 36.75 42.23 10.06
CA LEU A 90 36.13 41.07 10.69
C LEU A 90 34.77 40.81 10.02
N LYS A 91 34.59 39.59 9.52
CA LYS A 91 33.38 39.16 8.82
C LYS A 91 32.55 38.18 9.64
N ILE A 92 33.20 37.27 10.36
CA ILE A 92 32.53 36.14 11.02
C ILE A 92 33.02 36.02 12.46
N ILE A 93 32.06 35.91 13.38
CA ILE A 93 32.27 35.43 14.75
C ILE A 93 31.62 34.05 14.83
N SER A 94 32.46 33.01 14.92
CA SER A 94 32.02 31.63 14.78
C SER A 94 31.33 31.07 16.02
N GLU A 95 30.76 29.86 15.86
CA GLU A 95 30.02 29.13 16.87
C GLU A 95 30.69 29.18 18.26
N GLU A 96 29.92 29.56 19.28
CA GLU A 96 30.36 29.62 20.69
C GLU A 96 31.63 30.46 20.95
N ALA A 97 32.04 31.34 20.03
CA ALA A 97 33.32 32.07 20.13
C ALA A 97 33.53 32.77 21.49
N PHE A 98 32.50 33.41 22.04
CA PHE A 98 32.51 34.06 23.35
C PHE A 98 31.46 33.47 24.31
N TYR A 99 31.18 32.17 24.18
CA TYR A 99 30.23 31.47 25.04
C TYR A 99 30.69 31.51 26.51
N HIS A 100 29.78 31.88 27.42
CA HIS A 100 30.00 31.82 28.87
C HIS A 100 31.19 32.68 29.37
N CYS A 101 31.38 33.87 28.80
CA CYS A 101 32.32 34.87 29.33
C CYS A 101 31.62 35.75 30.38
N GLU A 102 31.29 35.17 31.54
CA GLU A 102 30.33 35.73 32.51
C GLU A 102 30.66 37.13 33.06
N LYS A 103 31.93 37.58 32.98
CA LYS A 103 32.35 38.90 33.44
C LYS A 103 32.26 40.00 32.39
N VAL A 104 31.91 39.67 31.14
CA VAL A 104 31.78 40.66 30.06
C VAL A 104 30.63 41.60 30.36
N THR A 105 30.92 42.89 30.48
CA THR A 105 29.91 43.94 30.69
C THR A 105 29.55 44.67 29.39
N GLU A 106 30.41 44.61 28.39
CA GLU A 106 30.30 45.39 27.15
C GLU A 106 30.83 44.59 25.95
N ILE A 107 30.10 44.66 24.83
CA ILE A 107 30.45 44.06 23.54
C ILE A 107 30.42 45.17 22.49
N LEU A 108 31.56 45.42 21.85
CA LEU A 108 31.71 46.43 20.80
C LEU A 108 32.01 45.72 19.47
N LEU A 109 31.04 45.72 18.56
CA LEU A 109 31.13 45.03 17.27
C LEU A 109 31.66 45.97 16.16
N PRO A 110 32.46 45.46 15.19
CA PRO A 110 32.97 46.29 14.11
C PRO A 110 31.96 46.46 12.96
N LYS A 111 32.04 47.60 12.26
CA LYS A 111 31.20 47.96 11.11
C LYS A 111 31.30 47.02 9.90
N GLY A 112 32.28 46.12 9.88
CA GLY A 112 32.51 45.18 8.78
C GLY A 112 31.85 43.82 8.96
N LEU A 113 31.30 43.54 10.16
CA LEU A 113 30.80 42.23 10.59
C LEU A 113 29.57 41.81 9.79
N LEU A 114 29.57 40.57 9.29
CA LEU A 114 28.47 40.03 8.48
C LEU A 114 27.67 38.97 9.27
N GLU A 115 28.34 38.14 10.05
CA GLU A 115 27.75 36.93 10.63
C GLU A 115 28.15 36.72 12.09
N ILE A 116 27.13 36.47 12.93
CA ILE A 116 27.25 36.02 14.31
C ILE A 116 26.64 34.62 14.38
N GLN A 117 27.48 33.60 14.54
CA GLN A 117 27.06 32.19 14.48
C GLN A 117 26.45 31.68 15.79
N PHE A 118 25.96 30.44 15.75
CA PHE A 118 25.28 29.72 16.81
C PHE A 118 25.97 29.92 18.18
N HIS A 119 25.23 30.39 19.18
CA HIS A 119 25.73 30.62 20.55
C HIS A 119 26.93 31.57 20.72
N ALA A 120 27.33 32.33 19.69
CA ALA A 120 28.57 33.12 19.71
C ALA A 120 28.74 34.01 20.96
N PHE A 121 27.66 34.60 21.47
CA PHE A 121 27.67 35.43 22.68
C PHE A 121 26.73 34.91 23.79
N ALA A 122 26.33 33.64 23.75
CA ALA A 122 25.42 33.11 24.77
C ALA A 122 26.07 33.05 26.17
N ASN A 123 25.24 33.20 27.20
CA ASN A 123 25.64 33.21 28.63
C ASN A 123 26.61 34.34 29.03
N ASN A 124 26.59 35.47 28.33
CA ASN A 124 27.26 36.70 28.78
C ASN A 124 26.36 37.47 29.76
N ILE A 125 26.26 36.96 30.99
CA ILE A 125 25.22 37.33 31.97
C ILE A 125 25.27 38.78 32.49
N LEU A 126 26.34 39.53 32.25
CA LEU A 126 26.49 40.91 32.72
C LEU A 126 26.29 41.98 31.63
N VAL A 127 26.21 41.58 30.35
CA VAL A 127 25.97 42.52 29.24
C VAL A 127 24.57 43.11 29.36
N THR A 128 24.46 44.44 29.29
CA THR A 128 23.20 45.17 29.43
C THR A 128 22.64 45.71 28.12
N SER A 129 23.53 46.01 27.17
CA SER A 129 23.14 46.48 25.85
C SER A 129 24.14 46.04 24.78
N VAL A 130 23.65 45.91 23.54
CA VAL A 130 24.45 45.63 22.34
C VAL A 130 23.93 46.45 21.18
N THR A 131 24.83 47.06 20.41
CA THR A 131 24.52 47.66 19.11
C THR A 131 25.01 46.75 17.99
N ILE A 132 24.10 46.31 17.15
CA ILE A 132 24.36 45.48 15.98
C ILE A 132 24.69 46.38 14.78
N PRO A 133 25.88 46.24 14.16
CA PRO A 133 26.25 47.02 12.98
C PRO A 133 25.33 46.77 11.79
N ALA A 134 25.13 47.78 10.94
CA ALA A 134 24.21 47.69 9.79
C ALA A 134 24.62 46.62 8.78
N SER A 135 25.90 46.25 8.77
CA SER A 135 26.48 45.22 7.90
C SER A 135 26.07 43.79 8.26
N VAL A 136 25.58 43.54 9.48
CA VAL A 136 25.25 42.18 9.93
C VAL A 136 24.04 41.66 9.15
N GLU A 137 24.23 40.55 8.46
CA GLU A 137 23.22 39.89 7.62
C GLU A 137 22.54 38.75 8.39
N ILE A 138 23.29 38.06 9.26
CA ILE A 138 22.83 36.87 9.99
C ILE A 138 23.26 36.93 11.46
N ILE A 139 22.30 36.68 12.35
CA ILE A 139 22.54 36.27 13.74
C ILE A 139 21.86 34.92 13.89
N GLU A 140 22.66 33.86 13.98
CA GLU A 140 22.15 32.50 14.06
C GLU A 140 21.44 32.23 15.40
N SER A 141 20.78 31.08 15.46
CA SER A 141 20.03 30.62 16.62
C SER A 141 20.88 30.71 17.90
N LEU A 142 20.24 31.12 18.99
CA LEU A 142 20.85 31.19 20.32
C LEU A 142 22.02 32.18 20.47
N GLY A 143 22.28 33.04 19.47
CA GLY A 143 23.43 33.95 19.43
C GLY A 143 23.67 34.79 20.70
N PHE A 144 22.60 35.31 21.33
CA PHE A 144 22.65 36.08 22.59
C PHE A 144 21.81 35.43 23.72
N GLN A 145 21.55 34.13 23.63
CA GLN A 145 20.76 33.41 24.63
C GLN A 145 21.38 33.57 26.04
N ALA A 146 20.53 33.71 27.06
CA ALA A 146 20.92 33.75 28.47
C ALA A 146 21.90 34.88 28.83
N CYS A 147 21.97 35.94 28.02
CA CYS A 147 22.50 37.23 28.44
C CYS A 147 21.50 37.87 29.40
N SER A 148 21.45 37.38 30.64
CA SER A 148 20.33 37.60 31.57
C SER A 148 20.09 39.05 31.96
N LYS A 149 21.09 39.93 31.83
CA LYS A 149 20.97 41.39 32.04
C LYS A 149 20.79 42.19 30.75
N LEU A 150 20.76 41.55 29.58
CA LEU A 150 20.62 42.25 28.30
C LEU A 150 19.20 42.84 28.22
N GLU A 151 19.11 44.16 28.29
CA GLU A 151 17.85 44.91 28.27
C GLU A 151 17.60 45.57 26.92
N ASN A 152 18.68 45.98 26.22
CA ASN A 152 18.59 46.77 25.00
C ASN A 152 19.42 46.16 23.87
N VAL A 153 18.79 45.90 22.72
CA VAL A 153 19.48 45.57 21.48
C VAL A 153 19.08 46.60 20.44
N THR A 154 20.06 47.35 19.95
CA THR A 154 19.84 48.38 18.91
C THR A 154 20.53 47.97 17.62
N PHE A 155 19.98 48.42 16.49
CA PHE A 155 20.56 48.19 15.17
C PHE A 155 20.96 49.53 14.58
N GLU A 156 22.12 49.61 13.93
CA GLU A 156 22.48 50.78 13.14
C GLU A 156 21.50 50.91 11.93
N GLU A 157 21.22 52.16 11.53
CA GLU A 157 20.34 52.47 10.40
C GLU A 157 20.79 51.76 9.12
N GLY A 158 19.83 51.18 8.39
CA GLY A 158 20.11 50.40 7.18
C GLY A 158 20.52 48.95 7.49
N SER A 159 20.01 48.38 8.58
CA SER A 159 20.32 47.01 9.00
C SER A 159 20.02 46.00 7.90
N LYS A 160 20.98 45.13 7.61
CA LYS A 160 20.84 44.04 6.62
C LYS A 160 20.31 42.74 7.20
N LEU A 161 20.00 42.68 8.50
CA LEU A 161 19.54 41.46 9.15
C LEU A 161 18.24 40.96 8.49
N THR A 162 18.21 39.68 8.11
CA THR A 162 17.08 39.11 7.36
C THR A 162 16.05 38.39 8.24
N SER A 163 16.44 37.92 9.43
CA SER A 163 15.58 37.11 10.29
C SER A 163 15.93 37.25 11.78
N LEU A 164 14.95 36.97 12.64
CA LEU A 164 15.16 36.69 14.06
C LEU A 164 15.04 35.19 14.28
N GLU A 165 16.18 34.54 14.51
CA GLU A 165 16.31 33.09 14.58
C GLU A 165 15.84 32.49 15.92
N TYR A 166 15.80 31.15 15.98
CA TYR A 166 15.34 30.40 17.14
C TYR A 166 16.07 30.82 18.42
N CYS A 167 15.30 31.26 19.42
CA CYS A 167 15.76 31.60 20.76
C CYS A 167 16.96 32.56 20.83
N VAL A 168 17.20 33.38 19.80
CA VAL A 168 18.35 34.30 19.68
C VAL A 168 18.51 35.25 20.88
N PHE A 169 17.40 35.70 21.48
CA PHE A 169 17.36 36.57 22.67
C PHE A 169 16.59 35.93 23.84
N SER A 170 16.57 34.60 23.92
CA SER A 170 15.90 33.90 25.03
C SER A 170 16.62 34.06 26.35
N PHE A 171 15.86 34.14 27.46
CA PHE A 171 16.38 34.33 28.82
C PHE A 171 17.15 35.63 29.00
N THR A 172 16.71 36.71 28.36
CA THR A 172 17.29 38.06 28.49
C THR A 172 16.42 38.92 29.42
N SER A 173 16.72 40.20 29.56
CA SER A 173 15.87 41.18 30.26
C SER A 173 15.20 42.17 29.28
N ILE A 174 15.16 41.83 28.00
CA ILE A 174 14.53 42.65 26.96
C ILE A 174 13.02 42.71 27.19
N THR A 175 12.50 43.92 27.38
CA THR A 175 11.06 44.19 27.55
C THR A 175 10.45 44.90 26.34
N SER A 176 11.28 45.60 25.54
CA SER A 176 10.89 46.20 24.28
C SER A 176 11.90 45.92 23.18
N PHE A 177 11.42 45.67 21.96
CA PHE A 177 12.27 45.42 20.80
C PHE A 177 11.68 46.06 19.54
N GLN A 178 12.53 46.57 18.65
CA GLN A 178 12.13 47.07 17.34
C GLN A 178 12.65 46.14 16.25
N ILE A 179 11.75 45.60 15.43
CA ILE A 179 12.13 44.76 14.28
C ILE A 179 12.81 45.64 13.21
N PRO A 180 14.06 45.34 12.81
CA PRO A 180 14.81 46.11 11.80
C PRO A 180 14.21 46.09 10.38
N GLU A 181 14.74 46.94 9.49
CA GLU A 181 14.22 47.20 8.14
C GLU A 181 14.05 45.97 7.28
N ASN A 182 15.05 45.08 7.25
CA ASN A 182 15.12 43.97 6.31
C ASN A 182 14.74 42.61 6.91
N VAL A 183 14.32 42.57 8.17
CA VAL A 183 13.84 41.33 8.79
C VAL A 183 12.51 40.95 8.14
N ALA A 184 12.50 39.79 7.48
CA ALA A 184 11.35 39.25 6.77
C ALA A 184 10.78 37.98 7.43
N ASN A 185 11.48 37.44 8.45
CA ASN A 185 11.00 36.31 9.24
C ASN A 185 11.30 36.51 10.73
N VAL A 186 10.35 36.16 11.60
CA VAL A 186 10.51 36.17 13.06
C VAL A 186 10.10 34.81 13.60
N ASN A 187 11.05 34.08 14.17
CA ASN A 187 10.76 32.81 14.83
C ASN A 187 9.89 33.06 16.09
N GLY A 188 8.81 32.30 16.25
CA GLY A 188 7.88 32.43 17.39
C GLY A 188 8.54 32.27 18.77
N ALA A 189 9.72 31.67 18.85
CA ALA A 189 10.52 31.49 20.07
C ALA A 189 11.74 32.41 20.17
N ALA A 190 11.93 33.42 19.29
CA ALA A 190 13.12 34.29 19.30
C ALA A 190 13.48 34.85 20.70
N PHE A 191 12.48 35.19 21.52
CA PHE A 191 12.65 35.71 22.89
C PHE A 191 12.36 34.69 24.01
N GLY A 192 11.71 33.55 23.73
CA GLY A 192 11.51 32.34 24.56
C GLY A 192 10.97 32.42 26.01
N ASP A 193 11.07 33.55 26.73
CA ASP A 193 10.87 33.67 28.19
C ASP A 193 9.65 34.53 28.58
N ALA A 194 8.84 34.94 27.60
CA ALA A 194 7.61 35.73 27.74
C ALA A 194 7.77 37.09 28.46
N LYS A 195 9.00 37.63 28.59
CA LYS A 195 9.23 38.95 29.22
C LYS A 195 8.98 40.13 28.28
N LEU A 196 9.02 39.90 26.97
CA LEU A 196 8.78 40.94 25.97
C LEU A 196 7.32 41.41 26.03
N THR A 197 7.12 42.68 26.39
CA THR A 197 5.80 43.31 26.55
C THR A 197 5.46 44.30 25.45
N ASN A 198 6.46 44.83 24.73
CA ASN A 198 6.26 45.81 23.66
C ASN A 198 7.12 45.48 22.44
N LEU A 199 6.50 45.50 21.26
CA LEU A 199 7.20 45.29 20.00
C LEU A 199 6.81 46.36 19.00
N THR A 200 7.80 46.90 18.32
CA THR A 200 7.62 47.88 17.24
C THR A 200 8.32 47.39 15.97
N ILE A 201 7.99 48.00 14.85
CA ILE A 201 8.60 47.72 13.56
C ILE A 201 9.30 48.99 13.08
N HIS A 202 10.48 48.86 12.48
CA HIS A 202 11.15 49.98 11.85
C HIS A 202 10.30 50.55 10.70
N PRO A 203 10.17 51.89 10.53
CA PRO A 203 9.31 52.48 9.50
C PRO A 203 9.57 52.00 8.06
N ASN A 204 10.79 51.55 7.78
CA ASN A 204 11.20 51.05 6.46
C ASN A 204 10.95 49.54 6.26
N ASN A 205 10.54 48.80 7.28
CA ASN A 205 10.22 47.38 7.15
C ASN A 205 8.87 47.21 6.44
N LYS A 206 8.87 46.45 5.35
CA LYS A 206 7.69 46.23 4.48
C LYS A 206 7.09 44.83 4.63
N PHE A 207 7.67 44.00 5.49
CA PHE A 207 7.31 42.59 5.62
C PHE A 207 6.27 42.34 6.70
N PHE A 208 6.16 43.22 7.68
CA PHE A 208 5.31 43.02 8.84
C PHE A 208 4.35 44.16 9.14
N VAL A 209 3.28 43.81 9.84
CA VAL A 209 2.34 44.74 10.49
C VAL A 209 2.12 44.24 11.92
N ILE A 210 2.06 45.16 12.88
CA ILE A 210 1.67 44.86 14.27
C ILE A 210 0.25 45.33 14.53
N GLU A 211 -0.60 44.44 15.06
CA GLU A 211 -1.96 44.77 15.49
C GLU A 211 -2.26 44.20 16.89
N ASN A 212 -3.40 44.57 17.45
CA ASN A 212 -3.96 44.03 18.68
C ASN A 212 -2.99 43.99 19.87
N ASN A 213 -2.22 45.07 20.04
CA ASN A 213 -1.20 45.21 21.08
C ASN A 213 -0.17 44.07 21.04
N ASN A 214 0.58 43.98 19.93
CA ASN A 214 1.82 43.20 19.73
C ASN A 214 1.71 41.82 19.05
N PHE A 215 0.75 41.64 18.15
CA PHE A 215 0.72 40.46 17.26
C PHE A 215 1.47 40.81 15.98
N VAL A 216 2.47 40.02 15.60
CA VAL A 216 3.28 40.24 14.40
C VAL A 216 2.73 39.42 13.25
N PHE A 217 2.15 40.13 12.30
CA PHE A 217 1.62 39.54 11.08
C PHE A 217 2.55 39.81 9.90
N SER A 218 2.50 38.96 8.89
CA SER A 218 2.94 39.31 7.53
C SER A 218 2.24 40.58 7.02
N ALA A 219 2.81 41.26 6.03
CA ALA A 219 2.25 42.48 5.42
C ALA A 219 0.77 42.34 4.97
N HIS A 220 0.37 41.15 4.52
CA HIS A 220 -1.00 40.82 4.09
C HIS A 220 -1.85 40.14 5.17
N LYS A 221 -1.31 39.98 6.38
CA LYS A 221 -1.95 39.32 7.53
C LYS A 221 -2.34 37.86 7.33
N SER A 222 -1.75 37.21 6.33
CA SER A 222 -1.97 35.79 6.02
C SER A 222 -1.19 34.85 6.93
N ILE A 223 -0.07 35.31 7.50
CA ILE A 223 0.76 34.57 8.46
C ILE A 223 0.85 35.35 9.78
N LEU A 224 0.65 34.65 10.89
CA LEU A 224 0.91 35.14 12.25
C LEU A 224 2.22 34.53 12.76
N PHE A 225 3.27 35.36 12.87
CA PHE A 225 4.64 34.92 13.17
C PHE A 225 4.95 34.89 14.67
N PHE A 226 4.48 35.90 15.39
CA PHE A 226 4.86 36.09 16.79
C PHE A 226 3.76 36.80 17.57
N ILE A 227 3.63 36.46 18.86
CA ILE A 227 2.76 37.16 19.81
C ILE A 227 3.60 37.48 21.05
N CYS A 228 3.68 38.76 21.41
CA CYS A 228 4.30 39.16 22.68
C CYS A 228 3.48 38.68 23.87
N ASN A 229 4.15 38.45 25.00
CA ASN A 229 3.51 38.10 26.27
C ASN A 229 2.46 36.97 26.15
N LYS A 230 2.92 35.73 25.93
CA LYS A 230 2.09 34.51 25.77
C LYS A 230 1.49 33.99 27.10
N THR A 231 1.03 34.90 27.95
CA THR A 231 0.46 34.59 29.27
C THR A 231 -1.04 34.32 29.24
N PHE A 232 -1.70 34.51 28.09
CA PHE A 232 -3.12 34.24 27.90
C PHE A 232 -3.43 32.73 27.93
N GLU A 233 -4.62 32.38 28.43
CA GLU A 233 -5.13 31.01 28.43
C GLU A 233 -6.00 30.69 27.21
N THR A 234 -6.54 31.71 26.53
CA THR A 234 -7.36 31.53 25.33
C THR A 234 -7.02 32.56 24.26
N ILE A 235 -7.23 32.20 22.99
CA ILE A 235 -7.04 33.10 21.86
C ILE A 235 -7.98 32.76 20.70
N GLU A 236 -8.45 33.81 20.02
CA GLU A 236 -9.15 33.71 18.74
C GLU A 236 -8.23 34.23 17.63
N ILE A 237 -8.02 33.41 16.61
CA ILE A 237 -7.16 33.75 15.48
C ILE A 237 -7.98 34.49 14.42
N PRO A 238 -7.58 35.69 13.97
CA PRO A 238 -8.31 36.45 12.96
C PRO A 238 -8.48 35.69 11.64
N ASP A 239 -9.64 35.86 10.99
CA ASP A 239 -10.01 35.17 9.74
C ASP A 239 -9.08 35.45 8.55
N SER A 240 -8.28 36.53 8.60
CA SER A 240 -7.26 36.79 7.58
C SER A 240 -6.09 35.81 7.62
N VAL A 241 -5.88 35.14 8.77
CA VAL A 241 -4.75 34.24 8.98
C VAL A 241 -5.01 32.90 8.33
N THR A 242 -4.12 32.54 7.42
CA THR A 242 -4.10 31.26 6.69
C THR A 242 -3.02 30.31 7.20
N THR A 243 -2.01 30.83 7.90
CA THR A 243 -0.86 30.07 8.42
C THR A 243 -0.51 30.51 9.84
N LEU A 244 -0.37 29.55 10.74
CA LEU A 244 0.25 29.76 12.06
C LEU A 244 1.74 29.47 11.98
N GLY A 245 2.57 30.47 12.27
CA GLY A 245 4.02 30.40 12.07
C GLY A 245 4.76 29.46 13.03
N LYS A 246 6.01 29.12 12.68
CA LYS A 246 6.88 28.29 13.52
C LYS A 246 7.00 28.80 14.95
N PHE A 247 6.87 27.90 15.94
CA PHE A 247 6.97 28.21 17.37
C PHE A 247 5.99 29.29 17.89
N LEU A 248 4.92 29.62 17.17
CA LEU A 248 4.03 30.74 17.49
C LEU A 248 3.49 30.69 18.94
N PHE A 249 3.12 29.52 19.43
CA PHE A 249 2.62 29.28 20.79
C PHE A 249 3.60 28.46 21.66
N TYR A 250 4.88 28.41 21.29
CA TYR A 250 5.93 27.75 22.06
C TYR A 250 5.91 28.17 23.54
N ARG A 251 5.85 27.19 24.45
CA ARG A 251 5.81 27.37 25.92
C ARG A 251 4.71 28.33 26.42
N SER A 252 3.61 28.48 25.69
CA SER A 252 2.51 29.37 26.08
C SER A 252 1.63 28.76 27.19
N LYS A 253 0.93 29.64 27.93
CA LYS A 253 -0.11 29.23 28.90
C LYS A 253 -1.47 28.91 28.26
N LEU A 254 -1.51 28.85 26.92
CA LEU A 254 -2.70 28.65 26.11
C LEU A 254 -3.35 27.29 26.42
N LYS A 255 -4.59 27.30 26.90
CA LYS A 255 -5.41 26.10 27.17
C LYS A 255 -6.38 25.78 26.05
N SER A 256 -6.88 26.80 25.33
CA SER A 256 -7.85 26.64 24.24
C SER A 256 -7.65 27.69 23.15
N ILE A 257 -7.86 27.29 21.90
CA ILE A 257 -7.72 28.14 20.71
C ILE A 257 -8.95 28.04 19.83
N THR A 258 -9.40 29.19 19.33
CA THR A 258 -10.36 29.27 18.23
C THR A 258 -9.61 29.62 16.95
N PHE A 259 -9.57 28.68 16.00
CA PHE A 259 -8.88 28.87 14.74
C PHE A 259 -9.68 29.75 13.77
N SER A 260 -8.95 30.46 12.91
CA SER A 260 -9.47 31.19 11.76
C SER A 260 -10.24 30.28 10.82
N SER A 261 -11.32 30.81 10.22
CA SER A 261 -12.08 30.12 9.18
C SER A 261 -11.32 29.95 7.85
N SER A 262 -10.15 30.62 7.70
CA SER A 262 -9.26 30.55 6.53
C SER A 262 -7.95 29.79 6.79
N LEU A 263 -7.78 29.17 7.97
CA LEU A 263 -6.56 28.47 8.33
C LEU A 263 -6.33 27.21 7.48
N THR A 264 -5.19 27.16 6.78
CA THR A 264 -4.80 26.02 5.94
C THR A 264 -3.55 25.30 6.47
N THR A 265 -2.65 26.02 7.15
CA THR A 265 -1.32 25.51 7.54
C THR A 265 -1.00 25.77 9.01
N ILE A 266 -0.51 24.74 9.70
CA ILE A 266 0.10 24.83 11.04
C ILE A 266 1.57 24.46 10.91
N GLU A 267 2.47 25.42 11.13
CA GLU A 267 3.91 25.21 10.94
C GLU A 267 4.60 24.50 12.12
N ASN A 268 5.90 24.22 11.93
CA ASN A 268 6.73 23.44 12.84
C ASN A 268 6.69 23.99 14.26
N ASP A 269 6.57 23.08 15.24
CA ASP A 269 6.64 23.39 16.67
C ASP A 269 5.63 24.46 17.14
N CYS A 270 4.58 24.73 16.35
CA CYS A 270 3.66 25.86 16.56
C CYS A 270 3.11 25.89 17.99
N PHE A 271 2.73 24.73 18.55
CA PHE A 271 2.20 24.59 19.90
C PHE A 271 3.13 23.84 20.85
N GLU A 272 4.42 23.69 20.51
CA GLU A 272 5.33 22.88 21.30
C GLU A 272 5.45 23.39 22.76
N PHE A 273 5.37 22.48 23.74
CA PHE A 273 5.31 22.79 25.17
C PHE A 273 4.15 23.72 25.60
N SER A 274 3.08 23.85 24.80
CA SER A 274 1.90 24.62 25.19
C SER A 274 1.06 23.89 26.25
N LYS A 275 0.15 24.64 26.88
CA LYS A 275 -0.79 24.14 27.89
C LYS A 275 -2.15 23.75 27.31
N LEU A 276 -2.20 23.46 26.01
CA LEU A 276 -3.44 23.14 25.30
C LEU A 276 -4.05 21.88 25.88
N VAL A 277 -5.36 21.94 26.17
CA VAL A 277 -6.10 20.82 26.77
C VAL A 277 -6.84 20.02 25.70
N SER A 278 -7.39 20.71 24.71
CA SER A 278 -8.03 20.11 23.55
C SER A 278 -7.87 21.00 22.33
N VAL A 279 -7.93 20.38 21.14
CA VAL A 279 -7.84 21.10 19.88
C VAL A 279 -8.76 20.48 18.82
N THR A 280 -9.49 21.33 18.11
CA THR A 280 -10.31 20.94 16.96
C THR A 280 -9.72 21.57 15.71
N ILE A 281 -9.08 20.76 14.88
CA ILE A 281 -8.45 21.17 13.62
C ILE A 281 -9.53 21.39 12.55
N PRO A 282 -9.67 22.62 12.00
CA PRO A 282 -10.69 22.94 11.00
C PRO A 282 -10.60 22.11 9.73
N LYS A 283 -11.73 21.98 9.02
CA LYS A 283 -11.85 21.14 7.83
C LYS A 283 -10.90 21.50 6.69
N ILE A 284 -10.55 22.78 6.58
CA ILE A 284 -9.73 23.33 5.50
C ILE A 284 -8.21 23.29 5.78
N VAL A 285 -7.80 22.89 6.99
CA VAL A 285 -6.38 22.67 7.30
C VAL A 285 -5.93 21.45 6.50
N ASN A 286 -4.96 21.63 5.62
CA ASN A 286 -4.45 20.58 4.76
C ASN A 286 -2.96 20.28 5.01
N ARG A 287 -2.28 21.09 5.83
CA ARG A 287 -0.86 20.93 6.15
C ARG A 287 -0.58 21.13 7.64
N ILE A 288 0.02 20.11 8.26
CA ILE A 288 0.54 20.17 9.63
C ILE A 288 1.98 19.68 9.62
N GLU A 289 2.89 20.56 10.01
CA GLU A 289 4.34 20.32 10.01
C GLU A 289 4.82 19.60 11.27
N SER A 290 6.12 19.30 11.30
CA SER A 290 6.76 18.49 12.34
C SER A 290 6.60 19.11 13.73
N TYR A 291 6.40 18.27 14.75
CA TYR A 291 6.29 18.68 16.15
C TYR A 291 5.22 19.75 16.44
N ALA A 292 4.25 19.98 15.54
CA ALA A 292 3.28 21.07 15.67
C ALA A 292 2.56 21.10 17.03
N PHE A 293 2.34 19.94 17.66
CA PHE A 293 1.78 19.80 19.01
C PHE A 293 2.69 18.98 19.94
N GLY A 294 4.00 18.92 19.68
CA GLY A 294 4.95 18.14 20.48
C GLY A 294 5.06 18.63 21.92
N TYR A 295 5.30 17.72 22.87
CA TYR A 295 5.47 18.05 24.28
C TYR A 295 4.28 18.81 24.91
N CYS A 296 3.07 18.70 24.34
CA CYS A 296 1.85 19.24 24.94
C CYS A 296 1.32 18.27 26.01
N ASP A 297 1.95 18.24 27.17
CA ASP A 297 1.62 17.27 28.24
C ASP A 297 0.16 17.36 28.71
N ASP A 298 -0.48 18.53 28.61
CA ASP A 298 -1.86 18.74 29.07
C ASP A 298 -2.92 18.40 27.99
N LEU A 299 -2.49 18.08 26.76
CA LEU A 299 -3.37 17.83 25.62
C LEU A 299 -4.03 16.46 25.75
N MET A 300 -5.34 16.45 25.99
CA MET A 300 -6.12 15.22 26.15
C MET A 300 -6.86 14.81 24.89
N ASN A 301 -7.39 15.78 24.11
CA ASN A 301 -8.30 15.49 23.00
C ASN A 301 -7.94 16.26 21.72
N VAL A 302 -7.86 15.55 20.60
CA VAL A 302 -7.65 16.12 19.26
C VAL A 302 -8.79 15.69 18.35
N THR A 303 -9.38 16.63 17.62
CA THR A 303 -10.41 16.34 16.60
C THR A 303 -10.01 16.92 15.26
N PHE A 304 -10.02 16.09 14.21
CA PHE A 304 -9.83 16.51 12.82
C PHE A 304 -11.19 16.62 12.12
N LEU A 305 -11.54 17.81 11.62
CA LEU A 305 -12.81 18.03 10.90
C LEU A 305 -12.72 17.79 9.38
N GLY A 306 -11.51 17.64 8.84
CA GLY A 306 -11.25 17.45 7.41
C GLY A 306 -9.99 16.63 7.15
N LEU A 307 -9.72 16.39 5.87
CA LEU A 307 -8.55 15.66 5.41
C LEU A 307 -7.31 16.55 5.50
N ILE A 308 -6.19 15.97 5.92
CA ILE A 308 -4.89 16.63 5.91
C ILE A 308 -4.07 16.00 4.78
N ASP A 309 -3.69 16.80 3.78
CA ASP A 309 -2.91 16.35 2.62
C ASP A 309 -1.44 16.08 3.01
N TYR A 310 -0.91 16.83 3.97
CA TYR A 310 0.46 16.70 4.46
C TYR A 310 0.52 16.71 5.99
N ILE A 311 0.94 15.57 6.55
CA ILE A 311 1.18 15.35 7.98
C ILE A 311 2.62 14.91 8.13
N ASP A 312 3.44 15.77 8.71
CA ASP A 312 4.84 15.49 8.95
C ASP A 312 5.08 14.65 10.21
N GLU A 313 6.34 14.43 10.59
CA GLU A 313 6.71 13.58 11.72
C GLU A 313 6.37 14.15 13.11
N LYS A 314 6.11 13.26 14.07
CA LYS A 314 6.12 13.57 15.52
C LYS A 314 5.15 14.65 15.98
N ILE A 315 4.02 14.81 15.28
CA ILE A 315 3.04 15.87 15.57
C ILE A 315 2.56 15.86 17.03
N PHE A 316 2.30 14.68 17.60
CA PHE A 316 1.90 14.52 19.01
C PHE A 316 2.93 13.74 19.82
N ILE A 317 4.22 13.92 19.53
CA ILE A 317 5.29 13.28 20.31
C ILE A 317 5.31 13.86 21.73
N TYR A 318 5.53 13.00 22.73
CA TYR A 318 5.55 13.36 24.15
C TYR A 318 4.31 14.13 24.64
N CYS A 319 3.12 13.86 24.09
CA CYS A 319 1.85 14.29 24.68
C CYS A 319 1.35 13.19 25.63
N ASP A 320 1.85 13.19 26.87
CA ASP A 320 1.70 12.05 27.78
C ASP A 320 0.26 11.84 28.29
N ASN A 321 -0.57 12.89 28.34
CA ASN A 321 -1.99 12.80 28.71
C ASN A 321 -2.95 12.70 27.52
N LEU A 322 -2.47 12.47 26.30
CA LEU A 322 -3.35 12.31 25.13
C LEU A 322 -4.24 11.06 25.28
N GLU A 323 -5.55 11.26 25.30
CA GLU A 323 -6.55 10.20 25.53
C GLU A 323 -7.38 9.89 24.28
N LEU A 324 -7.68 10.88 23.43
CA LEU A 324 -8.54 10.67 22.27
C LEU A 324 -8.10 11.49 21.06
N ILE A 325 -8.02 10.82 19.91
CA ILE A 325 -7.90 11.44 18.59
C ILE A 325 -9.11 11.02 17.75
N VAL A 326 -9.89 11.99 17.26
CA VAL A 326 -11.05 11.78 16.39
C VAL A 326 -10.67 12.13 14.96
N PHE A 327 -10.72 11.14 14.07
CA PHE A 327 -10.47 11.30 12.64
C PHE A 327 -11.70 11.84 11.89
N PRO A 328 -11.52 12.48 10.73
CA PRO A 328 -12.62 13.09 10.00
C PRO A 328 -13.60 12.04 9.47
N ASN A 329 -14.79 12.50 9.04
CA ASN A 329 -15.79 11.66 8.41
C ASN A 329 -15.47 11.33 6.94
N SER A 330 -14.23 10.91 6.68
CA SER A 330 -13.66 10.59 5.37
C SER A 330 -12.35 9.82 5.52
N SER A 331 -11.94 9.06 4.50
CA SER A 331 -10.67 8.31 4.51
C SER A 331 -9.47 9.25 4.50
N MET A 332 -8.53 9.05 5.43
CA MET A 332 -7.35 9.90 5.60
C MET A 332 -6.06 9.06 5.59
N ILE A 333 -4.99 9.62 5.02
CA ILE A 333 -3.67 8.99 5.02
C ILE A 333 -2.82 9.69 6.09
N VAL A 334 -2.25 8.91 7.00
CA VAL A 334 -1.33 9.37 8.04
C VAL A 334 0.06 8.84 7.72
N ASN A 335 0.83 9.63 6.96
CA ASN A 335 2.19 9.31 6.54
C ASN A 335 3.24 9.94 7.47
N SER A 336 3.02 9.84 8.78
CA SER A 336 3.86 10.47 9.80
C SER A 336 4.66 9.42 10.56
N TYR A 337 5.98 9.63 10.66
CA TYR A 337 6.79 8.88 11.59
C TYR A 337 6.45 9.30 13.03
N GLN A 338 6.10 8.33 13.89
CA GLN A 338 5.73 8.58 15.29
C GLN A 338 4.61 9.62 15.43
N PHE A 339 3.45 9.38 14.81
CA PHE A 339 2.29 10.27 14.89
C PHE A 339 1.96 10.68 16.34
N SER A 340 2.16 9.77 17.30
CA SER A 340 2.14 10.05 18.73
C SER A 340 3.26 9.30 19.49
N SER A 341 3.52 9.72 20.73
CA SER A 341 4.58 9.16 21.59
C SER A 341 4.46 7.64 21.79
N SER A 342 5.61 6.95 21.90
CA SER A 342 5.69 5.52 22.21
C SER A 342 5.23 5.16 23.63
N ASN A 343 5.18 6.15 24.54
CA ASN A 343 5.07 5.91 25.98
C ASN A 343 3.69 6.18 26.57
N SER A 344 2.70 6.67 25.81
CA SER A 344 1.38 7.06 26.36
C SER A 344 0.33 5.92 26.34
N PRO A 345 0.19 5.03 27.37
CA PRO A 345 -0.70 3.86 27.45
C PRO A 345 -2.16 4.04 27.02
N LYS A 346 -2.66 5.26 26.87
CA LYS A 346 -4.09 5.56 26.93
C LYS A 346 -4.72 6.13 25.65
N ILE A 347 -3.95 6.36 24.59
CA ILE A 347 -4.49 7.00 23.37
C ILE A 347 -5.56 6.09 22.72
N LYS A 348 -6.77 6.64 22.56
CA LYS A 348 -7.86 6.10 21.75
C LYS A 348 -7.92 6.81 20.40
N MET A 349 -8.10 6.10 19.30
CA MET A 349 -8.35 6.71 17.99
C MET A 349 -9.74 6.32 17.47
N SER A 350 -10.56 7.32 17.14
CA SER A 350 -11.93 7.11 16.66
C SER A 350 -12.03 7.36 15.16
N TYR A 351 -12.63 6.42 14.42
CA TYR A 351 -12.77 6.43 12.97
C TYR A 351 -14.22 6.15 12.56
N THR A 352 -14.66 6.87 11.55
CA THR A 352 -15.93 6.60 10.85
C THR A 352 -15.71 6.06 9.44
N HIS A 353 -14.47 6.12 8.93
CA HIS A 353 -14.04 5.63 7.63
C HIS A 353 -12.62 5.04 7.73
N LYS A 354 -12.28 4.11 6.83
CA LYS A 354 -10.96 3.50 6.77
C LYS A 354 -9.88 4.57 6.58
N SER A 355 -8.90 4.63 7.47
CA SER A 355 -7.73 5.52 7.37
C SER A 355 -6.46 4.68 7.27
N PHE A 356 -5.49 5.14 6.50
CA PHE A 356 -4.29 4.38 6.17
C PHE A 356 -3.08 4.96 6.89
N PHE A 357 -2.27 4.10 7.52
CA PHE A 357 -1.10 4.50 8.29
C PHE A 357 0.17 3.98 7.65
N SER A 358 1.21 4.81 7.61
CA SER A 358 2.54 4.35 7.22
C SER A 358 3.14 3.43 8.27
N SER A 359 4.11 2.60 7.85
CA SER A 359 4.89 1.81 8.80
C SER A 359 5.54 2.73 9.83
N ARG A 360 5.48 2.36 11.13
CA ARG A 360 6.03 3.14 12.26
C ARG A 360 5.24 4.41 12.64
N SER A 361 4.07 4.68 12.03
CA SER A 361 3.16 5.71 12.56
C SER A 361 2.58 5.31 13.92
N ILE A 362 2.28 4.01 14.09
CA ILE A 362 1.80 3.42 15.34
C ILE A 362 2.90 2.51 15.90
N LEU A 363 3.37 2.82 17.11
CA LEU A 363 4.49 2.08 17.74
C LEU A 363 4.08 1.05 18.79
N ARG A 364 2.80 0.98 19.15
CA ARG A 364 2.25 0.05 20.14
C ARG A 364 0.78 -0.27 19.83
N ASN A 365 0.17 -1.18 20.59
CA ASN A 365 -1.26 -1.42 20.47
C ASN A 365 -2.03 -0.18 20.94
N THR A 366 -2.87 0.39 20.08
CA THR A 366 -3.68 1.58 20.34
C THR A 366 -5.15 1.20 20.33
N ILE A 367 -5.92 1.59 21.35
CA ILE A 367 -7.36 1.31 21.40
C ILE A 367 -8.06 2.15 20.34
N VAL A 368 -8.99 1.58 19.60
CA VAL A 368 -9.71 2.31 18.56
C VAL A 368 -11.20 2.07 18.58
N SER A 369 -11.94 3.06 18.12
CA SER A 369 -13.37 2.96 17.85
C SER A 369 -13.58 3.07 16.35
N ILE A 370 -14.22 2.09 15.73
CA ILE A 370 -14.46 2.08 14.28
C ILE A 370 -15.95 1.81 14.06
N SER A 371 -16.70 2.86 13.73
CA SER A 371 -18.17 2.77 13.71
C SER A 371 -18.71 1.80 12.66
N TYR A 372 -18.02 1.65 11.52
CA TYR A 372 -18.46 0.79 10.42
C TYR A 372 -18.12 -0.70 10.60
N ILE A 373 -17.25 -1.04 11.56
CA ILE A 373 -16.96 -2.44 11.94
C ILE A 373 -18.01 -2.97 12.93
N ASN A 374 -18.76 -2.07 13.59
CA ASN A 374 -19.82 -2.39 14.55
C ASN A 374 -19.35 -3.31 15.70
N GLU A 375 -18.13 -3.09 16.17
CA GLU A 375 -17.51 -3.82 17.29
C GLU A 375 -16.94 -2.84 18.30
N SER A 376 -17.00 -3.20 19.58
CA SER A 376 -16.39 -2.43 20.66
C SER A 376 -14.99 -2.96 20.99
N ASP A 377 -14.15 -2.11 21.57
CA ASP A 377 -12.85 -2.49 22.15
C ASP A 377 -11.87 -3.13 21.14
N LEU A 378 -11.72 -2.49 19.98
CA LEU A 378 -10.71 -2.83 18.99
C LEU A 378 -9.36 -2.23 19.35
N ILE A 379 -8.29 -2.83 18.82
CA ILE A 379 -6.92 -2.33 18.88
C ILE A 379 -6.33 -2.25 17.48
N ILE A 380 -5.47 -1.26 17.24
CA ILE A 380 -4.56 -1.25 16.09
C ILE A 380 -3.17 -1.61 16.60
N THR A 381 -2.59 -2.66 16.04
CA THR A 381 -1.23 -3.10 16.40
C THR A 381 -0.16 -2.28 15.66
N PRO A 382 1.12 -2.33 16.09
CA PRO A 382 2.24 -1.74 15.33
C PRO A 382 2.39 -2.29 13.91
N LYS A 383 1.88 -3.52 13.69
CA LYS A 383 1.82 -4.16 12.38
C LYS A 383 0.56 -3.78 11.60
N LEU A 384 -0.21 -2.79 12.05
CA LEU A 384 -1.41 -2.26 11.37
C LEU A 384 -2.57 -3.24 11.23
N PHE A 385 -2.60 -4.29 12.07
CA PHE A 385 -3.79 -5.13 12.23
C PHE A 385 -4.81 -4.43 13.12
N ILE A 386 -6.06 -4.39 12.67
CA ILE A 386 -7.24 -4.05 13.48
C ILE A 386 -7.76 -5.34 14.09
N MET A 387 -7.67 -5.45 15.41
CA MET A 387 -7.99 -6.68 16.14
C MET A 387 -8.92 -6.40 17.31
N ASN A 388 -9.55 -7.43 17.86
CA ASN A 388 -10.16 -7.34 19.17
C ASN A 388 -9.08 -7.19 20.27
N SER A 389 -9.46 -6.62 21.43
CA SER A 389 -8.55 -6.38 22.56
C SER A 389 -7.74 -7.61 23.02
N ASN A 390 -8.34 -8.80 22.96
CA ASN A 390 -7.60 -10.06 23.07
C ASN A 390 -7.31 -10.56 21.65
N PRO A 391 -6.07 -10.49 21.13
CA PRO A 391 -5.75 -10.52 19.70
C PRO A 391 -5.98 -11.89 19.04
N THR A 392 -7.24 -12.29 18.89
CA THR A 392 -7.70 -13.56 18.32
C THR A 392 -8.40 -13.38 16.97
N ILE A 393 -8.91 -12.18 16.68
CA ILE A 393 -9.65 -11.88 15.46
C ILE A 393 -8.98 -10.70 14.75
N ILE A 394 -8.69 -10.86 13.46
CA ILE A 394 -8.29 -9.74 12.59
C ILE A 394 -9.52 -9.27 11.82
N TYR A 395 -9.94 -8.03 12.06
CA TYR A 395 -11.06 -7.38 11.36
C TYR A 395 -10.61 -6.74 10.06
N GLU A 396 -9.54 -5.97 10.10
CA GLU A 396 -8.99 -5.26 8.93
C GLU A 396 -7.46 -5.14 9.03
N TYR A 397 -6.83 -4.89 7.89
CA TYR A 397 -5.42 -4.56 7.76
C TYR A 397 -5.28 -3.20 7.05
N TRP A 398 -4.62 -2.24 7.71
CA TRP A 398 -4.54 -0.84 7.30
C TRP A 398 -3.11 -0.43 6.92
N GLU A 399 -2.57 -0.99 5.84
CA GLU A 399 -1.21 -0.64 5.38
C GLU A 399 -1.19 0.55 4.41
N TYR A 400 -0.26 1.49 4.60
CA TYR A 400 0.12 2.53 3.63
C TYR A 400 1.50 2.27 2.99
N ILE A 401 1.58 2.67 1.73
CA ILE A 401 2.55 2.32 0.70
C ILE A 401 3.88 3.05 0.93
N ASN A 402 4.89 2.39 1.50
CA ASN A 402 6.31 2.75 1.26
C ASN A 402 7.36 1.75 1.81
N SER A 403 6.99 0.51 2.18
CA SER A 403 7.98 -0.46 2.68
C SER A 403 8.45 -1.42 1.59
N ASP A 404 9.77 -1.61 1.49
CA ASP A 404 10.41 -2.51 0.51
C ASP A 404 10.11 -4.00 0.75
N SER A 405 9.44 -4.35 1.85
CA SER A 405 9.08 -5.74 2.18
C SER A 405 7.61 -5.87 2.61
N HIS A 406 6.74 -6.21 1.67
CA HIS A 406 5.31 -6.49 1.88
C HIS A 406 5.08 -7.88 2.51
N SER A 407 5.87 -8.24 3.52
CA SER A 407 5.76 -9.50 4.26
C SER A 407 5.14 -9.22 5.62
N ILE A 408 4.00 -9.83 5.90
CA ILE A 408 3.37 -9.77 7.22
C ILE A 408 3.57 -11.06 7.99
N THR A 409 3.46 -10.99 9.31
CA THR A 409 3.42 -12.19 10.17
C THR A 409 2.20 -12.11 11.08
N ILE A 410 1.27 -13.04 10.87
CA ILE A 410 0.04 -13.21 11.63
C ILE A 410 0.39 -13.79 13.02
N PRO A 411 -0.07 -13.15 14.12
CA PRO A 411 0.20 -13.62 15.47
C PRO A 411 -0.39 -15.01 15.76
N LYS A 412 0.28 -15.80 16.62
CA LYS A 412 -0.13 -17.20 16.88
C LYS A 412 -1.53 -17.35 17.47
N ASN A 413 -2.00 -16.36 18.24
CA ASN A 413 -3.30 -16.39 18.91
C ASN A 413 -4.48 -16.11 17.99
N VAL A 414 -4.23 -15.68 16.74
CA VAL A 414 -5.29 -15.40 15.77
C VAL A 414 -5.98 -16.71 15.39
N THR A 415 -7.29 -16.76 15.67
CA THR A 415 -8.18 -17.87 15.32
C THR A 415 -9.00 -17.58 14.08
N THR A 416 -9.28 -16.30 13.78
CA THR A 416 -10.16 -15.90 12.68
C THR A 416 -9.62 -14.68 11.93
N ILE A 417 -9.62 -14.76 10.60
CA ILE A 417 -9.45 -13.62 9.71
C ILE A 417 -10.81 -13.28 9.13
N LYS A 418 -11.35 -12.10 9.50
CA LYS A 418 -12.72 -11.70 9.17
C LYS A 418 -12.90 -11.38 7.69
N LYS A 419 -14.17 -11.28 7.32
CA LYS A 419 -14.59 -10.93 5.97
C LYS A 419 -13.89 -9.67 5.47
N GLY A 420 -13.22 -9.77 4.32
CA GLY A 420 -12.55 -8.64 3.68
C GLY A 420 -11.34 -8.05 4.42
N ALA A 421 -10.81 -8.72 5.46
CA ALA A 421 -9.78 -8.14 6.32
C ALA A 421 -8.53 -7.63 5.56
N PHE A 422 -8.14 -8.33 4.50
CA PHE A 422 -7.03 -7.99 3.61
C PHE A 422 -7.51 -7.70 2.17
N GLU A 423 -8.79 -7.42 1.94
CA GLU A 423 -9.30 -7.17 0.58
C GLU A 423 -8.54 -6.02 -0.11
N ASN A 424 -8.10 -6.25 -1.35
CA ASN A 424 -7.25 -5.37 -2.15
C ASN A 424 -5.87 -5.05 -1.53
N SER A 425 -5.43 -5.81 -0.53
CA SER A 425 -4.10 -5.61 0.08
C SER A 425 -2.99 -5.90 -0.93
N ILE A 426 -1.89 -5.13 -0.81
CA ILE A 426 -0.68 -5.30 -1.61
C ILE A 426 0.33 -6.26 -0.97
N VAL A 427 -0.07 -6.95 0.11
CA VAL A 427 0.75 -7.96 0.79
C VAL A 427 1.24 -9.01 -0.20
N SER A 428 2.55 -9.27 -0.15
CA SER A 428 3.21 -10.24 -1.04
C SER A 428 3.45 -11.60 -0.39
N ILE A 429 3.67 -11.60 0.93
CA ILE A 429 3.98 -12.80 1.71
C ILE A 429 3.24 -12.72 3.04
N ILE A 430 2.54 -13.81 3.38
CA ILE A 430 1.90 -13.98 4.68
C ILE A 430 2.63 -15.11 5.41
N LYS A 431 3.20 -14.77 6.55
CA LYS A 431 3.81 -15.73 7.48
C LYS A 431 2.91 -15.91 8.70
N PHE A 432 3.04 -17.04 9.37
CA PHE A 432 2.38 -17.32 10.63
C PHE A 432 3.44 -17.56 11.70
N GLU A 433 3.20 -17.08 12.91
CA GLU A 433 4.01 -17.48 14.07
C GLU A 433 3.89 -18.99 14.34
N SER A 434 4.89 -19.57 15.00
CA SER A 434 4.85 -20.98 15.39
C SER A 434 3.62 -21.28 16.25
N ASP A 435 3.04 -22.46 16.07
CA ASP A 435 1.83 -22.91 16.77
C ASP A 435 0.60 -22.01 16.54
N SER A 436 0.49 -21.41 15.35
CA SER A 436 -0.67 -20.61 14.97
C SER A 436 -1.99 -21.38 15.12
N GLN A 437 -2.97 -20.71 15.73
CA GLN A 437 -4.29 -21.23 16.06
C GLN A 437 -5.37 -20.86 15.02
N LEU A 438 -4.99 -20.50 13.80
CA LEU A 438 -5.95 -20.05 12.78
C LEU A 438 -6.91 -21.17 12.37
N LEU A 439 -8.19 -20.99 12.70
CA LEU A 439 -9.28 -21.94 12.43
C LEU A 439 -10.07 -21.58 11.17
N GLU A 440 -10.23 -20.28 10.90
CA GLU A 440 -11.13 -19.78 9.86
C GLU A 440 -10.59 -18.55 9.12
N ILE A 441 -10.72 -18.59 7.79
CA ILE A 441 -10.55 -17.44 6.90
C ILE A 441 -11.92 -17.15 6.30
N GLU A 442 -12.54 -16.02 6.61
CA GLU A 442 -13.90 -15.71 6.18
C GLU A 442 -13.97 -15.21 4.72
N LYS A 443 -15.20 -14.93 4.25
CA LYS A 443 -15.53 -14.47 2.90
C LYS A 443 -14.68 -13.26 2.46
N ASP A 444 -14.19 -13.27 1.22
CA ASP A 444 -13.42 -12.16 0.63
C ASP A 444 -12.13 -11.74 1.39
N ALA A 445 -11.69 -12.49 2.42
CA ALA A 445 -10.62 -12.08 3.34
C ALA A 445 -9.34 -11.59 2.66
N PHE A 446 -8.92 -12.22 1.55
CA PHE A 446 -7.77 -11.85 0.71
C PHE A 446 -8.18 -11.58 -0.75
N ARG A 447 -9.44 -11.17 -0.98
CA ARG A 447 -9.92 -10.89 -2.33
C ARG A 447 -9.06 -9.79 -2.97
N ASN A 448 -8.66 -9.99 -4.22
CA ASN A 448 -7.81 -9.11 -5.01
C ASN A 448 -6.46 -8.77 -4.36
N CYS A 449 -5.91 -9.63 -3.50
CA CYS A 449 -4.50 -9.53 -3.06
C CYS A 449 -3.55 -9.86 -4.21
N SER A 450 -3.45 -8.95 -5.19
CA SER A 450 -2.81 -9.17 -6.47
C SER A 450 -1.29 -9.38 -6.40
N ASN A 451 -0.67 -9.04 -5.27
CA ASN A 451 0.75 -9.26 -5.01
C ASN A 451 1.07 -10.52 -4.22
N LEU A 452 0.07 -11.21 -3.66
CA LEU A 452 0.28 -12.39 -2.83
C LEU A 452 0.85 -13.52 -3.69
N ASN A 453 2.10 -13.93 -3.43
CA ASN A 453 2.82 -14.89 -4.26
C ASN A 453 2.55 -16.35 -3.86
N SER A 454 2.37 -16.59 -2.56
CA SER A 454 2.17 -17.93 -1.99
C SER A 454 1.38 -17.84 -0.70
N PHE A 455 0.59 -18.87 -0.42
CA PHE A 455 -0.07 -19.04 0.87
C PHE A 455 0.19 -20.46 1.40
N SER A 456 0.87 -20.57 2.54
CA SER A 456 1.16 -21.85 3.17
C SER A 456 0.79 -21.82 4.64
N PHE A 457 -0.03 -22.79 5.07
CA PHE A 457 -0.38 -22.97 6.47
C PHE A 457 -0.09 -24.41 6.89
N SER A 458 0.90 -24.58 7.78
CA SER A 458 1.46 -25.88 8.17
C SER A 458 0.74 -26.57 9.32
N SER A 459 -0.15 -25.86 10.03
CA SER A 459 -0.96 -26.44 11.10
C SER A 459 -2.22 -27.10 10.52
N SER A 460 -2.63 -28.23 11.10
CA SER A 460 -3.82 -28.98 10.67
C SER A 460 -5.13 -28.42 11.24
N VAL A 461 -5.08 -27.36 12.05
CA VAL A 461 -6.25 -26.80 12.76
C VAL A 461 -7.16 -25.95 11.87
N LEU A 462 -6.69 -25.49 10.71
CA LEU A 462 -7.50 -24.71 9.77
C LEU A 462 -8.64 -25.57 9.23
N PHE A 463 -9.87 -25.11 9.45
CA PHE A 463 -11.07 -25.86 9.11
C PHE A 463 -11.83 -25.26 7.92
N THR A 464 -11.92 -23.92 7.83
CA THR A 464 -12.75 -23.26 6.81
C THR A 464 -12.01 -22.16 6.06
N ILE A 465 -12.17 -22.14 4.73
CA ILE A 465 -11.84 -20.99 3.88
C ILE A 465 -13.09 -20.53 3.13
N GLY A 466 -13.50 -19.30 3.40
CA GLY A 466 -14.75 -18.70 2.98
C GLY A 466 -14.85 -18.41 1.49
N ILE A 467 -16.07 -18.01 1.09
CA ILE A 467 -16.42 -17.70 -0.29
C ILE A 467 -15.48 -16.60 -0.81
N SER A 468 -14.92 -16.78 -2.01
CA SER A 468 -14.05 -15.80 -2.66
C SER A 468 -12.82 -15.35 -1.84
N ALA A 469 -12.42 -16.11 -0.79
CA ALA A 469 -11.39 -15.65 0.14
C ALA A 469 -10.07 -15.26 -0.55
N PHE A 470 -9.67 -15.94 -1.63
CA PHE A 470 -8.48 -15.61 -2.43
C PHE A 470 -8.82 -15.21 -3.87
N LYS A 471 -10.09 -14.87 -4.15
CA LYS A 471 -10.52 -14.50 -5.51
C LYS A 471 -9.68 -13.36 -6.05
N GLY A 472 -9.14 -13.49 -7.26
CA GLY A 472 -8.35 -12.45 -7.92
C GLY A 472 -6.92 -12.27 -7.39
N CYS A 473 -6.40 -13.20 -6.57
CA CYS A 473 -4.98 -13.23 -6.20
C CYS A 473 -4.12 -13.64 -7.40
N SER A 474 -3.95 -12.73 -8.36
CA SER A 474 -3.42 -13.06 -9.69
C SER A 474 -1.96 -13.53 -9.70
N LYS A 475 -1.14 -13.17 -8.70
CA LYS A 475 0.25 -13.67 -8.53
C LYS A 475 0.37 -14.92 -7.65
N LEU A 476 -0.72 -15.42 -7.08
CA LEU A 476 -0.69 -16.59 -6.19
C LEU A 476 -0.29 -17.83 -7.00
N ALA A 477 0.95 -18.28 -6.83
CA ALA A 477 1.52 -19.37 -7.62
C ALA A 477 1.30 -20.74 -6.97
N SER A 478 1.22 -20.78 -5.63
CA SER A 478 1.06 -22.02 -4.87
C SER A 478 0.26 -21.80 -3.58
N VAL A 479 -0.60 -22.77 -3.26
CA VAL A 479 -1.24 -22.89 -1.95
C VAL A 479 -0.96 -24.26 -1.35
N SER A 480 -0.71 -24.30 -0.04
CA SER A 480 -0.45 -25.54 0.68
C SER A 480 -1.08 -25.50 2.07
N PHE A 481 -1.84 -26.54 2.39
CA PHE A 481 -2.52 -26.71 3.67
C PHE A 481 -2.19 -28.09 4.24
N ALA A 482 -1.86 -28.14 5.54
CA ALA A 482 -1.64 -29.40 6.24
C ALA A 482 -2.96 -30.08 6.67
N SER A 483 -4.06 -29.33 6.76
CA SER A 483 -5.37 -29.86 7.11
C SER A 483 -5.91 -30.79 6.03
N THR A 484 -6.32 -31.99 6.42
CA THR A 484 -6.97 -32.99 5.56
C THR A 484 -8.50 -32.86 5.55
N ASN A 485 -9.05 -32.02 6.42
CA ASN A 485 -10.49 -31.77 6.56
C ASN A 485 -10.87 -30.33 6.21
N LEU A 486 -10.04 -29.66 5.41
CA LEU A 486 -10.24 -28.27 5.00
C LEU A 486 -11.50 -28.15 4.14
N ASN A 487 -12.46 -27.36 4.61
CA ASN A 487 -13.65 -27.01 3.87
C ASN A 487 -13.43 -25.72 3.07
N LEU A 488 -13.38 -25.84 1.74
CA LEU A 488 -13.39 -24.69 0.85
C LEU A 488 -14.83 -24.30 0.52
N MET A 489 -15.08 -23.00 0.32
CA MET A 489 -16.36 -22.51 -0.17
C MET A 489 -16.29 -22.09 -1.64
N GLY A 490 -17.42 -21.63 -2.20
CA GLY A 490 -17.49 -21.20 -3.60
C GLY A 490 -16.48 -20.11 -3.93
N ASN A 491 -15.94 -20.14 -5.15
CA ASN A 491 -15.08 -19.11 -5.73
C ASN A 491 -13.76 -18.85 -4.98
N THR A 492 -13.36 -19.70 -4.02
CA THR A 492 -12.23 -19.43 -3.11
C THR A 492 -10.96 -18.98 -3.84
N PHE A 493 -10.59 -19.63 -4.96
CA PHE A 493 -9.40 -19.30 -5.76
C PHE A 493 -9.75 -18.79 -7.17
N GLU A 494 -10.97 -18.32 -7.40
CA GLU A 494 -11.40 -17.82 -8.72
C GLU A 494 -10.44 -16.73 -9.23
N ASN A 495 -10.02 -16.83 -10.49
CA ASN A 495 -9.07 -15.93 -11.16
C ASN A 495 -7.68 -15.83 -10.48
N CYS A 496 -7.24 -16.85 -9.73
CA CYS A 496 -5.84 -17.02 -9.33
C CYS A 496 -5.00 -17.49 -10.53
N SER A 497 -4.84 -16.61 -11.52
CA SER A 497 -4.32 -16.97 -12.86
C SER A 497 -2.91 -17.59 -12.88
N ASN A 498 -2.07 -17.33 -11.87
CA ASN A 498 -0.74 -17.92 -11.72
C ASN A 498 -0.69 -19.21 -10.91
N LEU A 499 -1.80 -19.67 -10.32
CA LEU A 499 -1.82 -20.85 -9.46
C LEU A 499 -1.46 -22.09 -10.28
N VAL A 500 -0.39 -22.81 -9.91
CA VAL A 500 0.15 -23.94 -10.68
C VAL A 500 -0.34 -25.28 -10.14
N SER A 501 -0.45 -25.40 -8.82
CA SER A 501 -0.78 -26.65 -8.14
C SER A 501 -1.59 -26.43 -6.88
N VAL A 502 -2.54 -27.33 -6.61
CA VAL A 502 -3.28 -27.41 -5.36
C VAL A 502 -3.33 -28.85 -4.85
N ASN A 503 -3.17 -29.02 -3.53
CA ASN A 503 -3.12 -30.33 -2.90
C ASN A 503 -4.07 -30.39 -1.70
N ASN A 504 -4.50 -31.61 -1.34
CA ASN A 504 -5.29 -31.91 -0.15
C ASN A 504 -6.65 -31.19 -0.09
N ILE A 505 -7.35 -31.12 -1.23
CA ILE A 505 -8.63 -30.42 -1.31
C ILE A 505 -9.79 -31.42 -1.17
N LYS A 506 -10.62 -31.23 -0.14
CA LYS A 506 -11.87 -31.97 0.09
C LYS A 506 -13.02 -31.25 -0.58
N ASP A 507 -13.71 -31.95 -1.49
CA ASP A 507 -14.74 -31.39 -2.36
C ASP A 507 -14.23 -30.21 -3.22
N ILE A 508 -14.82 -30.01 -4.39
CA ILE A 508 -14.48 -28.86 -5.22
C ILE A 508 -15.75 -28.01 -5.35
N PRO A 509 -15.85 -26.90 -4.59
CA PRO A 509 -17.02 -26.03 -4.65
C PRO A 509 -17.20 -25.36 -6.02
N ASN A 510 -18.37 -24.73 -6.20
CA ASN A 510 -18.69 -23.96 -7.40
C ASN A 510 -17.62 -22.89 -7.68
N SER A 511 -17.17 -22.83 -8.93
CA SER A 511 -16.17 -21.89 -9.47
C SER A 511 -14.86 -21.78 -8.66
N CYS A 512 -14.53 -22.77 -7.82
CA CYS A 512 -13.40 -22.69 -6.89
C CYS A 512 -12.09 -22.31 -7.57
N PHE A 513 -11.82 -22.87 -8.76
CA PHE A 513 -10.64 -22.62 -9.57
C PHE A 513 -10.96 -22.04 -10.96
N SER A 514 -12.16 -21.46 -11.16
CA SER A 514 -12.50 -20.84 -12.45
C SER A 514 -11.51 -19.72 -12.78
N GLY A 515 -10.96 -19.72 -13.99
CA GLY A 515 -9.96 -18.74 -14.45
C GLY A 515 -8.53 -18.98 -13.94
N CYS A 516 -8.24 -20.10 -13.25
CA CYS A 516 -6.88 -20.49 -12.85
C CYS A 516 -6.07 -21.00 -14.06
N SER A 517 -5.73 -20.09 -14.99
CA SER A 517 -5.20 -20.42 -16.31
C SER A 517 -3.90 -21.24 -16.34
N LYS A 518 -3.07 -21.15 -15.28
CA LYS A 518 -1.82 -21.91 -15.13
C LYS A 518 -1.93 -23.16 -14.26
N LEU A 519 -3.13 -23.49 -13.78
CA LEU A 519 -3.34 -24.66 -12.91
C LEU A 519 -3.09 -25.93 -13.72
N LYS A 520 -2.05 -26.67 -13.36
CA LYS A 520 -1.63 -27.91 -14.03
C LYS A 520 -1.99 -29.15 -13.26
N THR A 521 -1.93 -29.08 -11.93
CA THR A 521 -2.07 -30.23 -11.04
C THR A 521 -3.05 -29.94 -9.93
N VAL A 522 -3.99 -30.86 -9.74
CA VAL A 522 -5.04 -30.79 -8.72
C VAL A 522 -5.10 -32.16 -8.07
N ASN A 523 -4.86 -32.22 -6.77
CA ASN A 523 -5.05 -33.43 -5.99
C ASN A 523 -6.32 -33.30 -5.13
N ILE A 524 -7.36 -34.03 -5.53
CA ILE A 524 -8.62 -34.16 -4.83
C ILE A 524 -8.52 -35.37 -3.91
N ILE A 525 -8.82 -35.22 -2.63
CA ILE A 525 -8.68 -36.33 -1.67
C ILE A 525 -9.88 -37.29 -1.74
N GLU A 526 -9.65 -38.54 -1.33
CA GLU A 526 -10.73 -39.49 -1.04
C GLU A 526 -11.69 -38.92 0.01
N ASN A 527 -12.97 -39.30 -0.09
CA ASN A 527 -14.12 -38.72 0.61
C ASN A 527 -14.64 -37.39 0.03
N SER A 528 -14.10 -36.93 -1.09
CA SER A 528 -14.75 -35.88 -1.88
C SER A 528 -15.97 -36.45 -2.60
N LYS A 529 -17.09 -35.74 -2.53
CA LYS A 529 -18.39 -36.09 -3.10
C LYS A 529 -18.71 -35.30 -4.36
N VAL A 530 -18.26 -34.04 -4.44
CA VAL A 530 -18.72 -33.13 -5.50
C VAL A 530 -17.57 -32.42 -6.20
N ILE A 531 -17.65 -32.37 -7.54
CA ILE A 531 -16.95 -31.41 -8.39
C ILE A 531 -17.99 -30.40 -8.89
N GLY A 532 -17.90 -29.17 -8.38
CA GLY A 532 -18.92 -28.15 -8.45
C GLY A 532 -19.04 -27.45 -9.80
N TYR A 533 -20.12 -26.68 -9.93
CA TYR A 533 -20.46 -25.90 -11.14
C TYR A 533 -19.30 -24.99 -11.53
N LYS A 534 -18.84 -25.05 -12.78
CA LYS A 534 -17.71 -24.23 -13.31
C LYS A 534 -16.40 -24.32 -12.50
N SER A 535 -16.22 -25.35 -11.68
CA SER A 535 -15.11 -25.45 -10.73
C SER A 535 -13.71 -25.28 -11.35
N PHE A 536 -13.50 -25.76 -12.58
CA PHE A 536 -12.26 -25.62 -13.35
C PHE A 536 -12.47 -24.91 -14.69
N GLU A 537 -13.53 -24.10 -14.84
CA GLU A 537 -13.76 -23.34 -16.07
C GLU A 537 -12.52 -22.50 -16.44
N ASN A 538 -12.10 -22.55 -17.69
CA ASN A 538 -10.93 -21.82 -18.22
C ASN A 538 -9.58 -22.17 -17.54
N CYS A 539 -9.44 -23.36 -16.95
CA CYS A 539 -8.15 -23.91 -16.51
C CYS A 539 -7.32 -24.40 -17.71
N TYR A 540 -6.84 -23.48 -18.54
CA TYR A 540 -6.18 -23.76 -19.83
C TYR A 540 -4.91 -24.62 -19.75
N SER A 541 -4.31 -24.76 -18.57
CA SER A 541 -3.08 -25.55 -18.36
C SER A 541 -3.31 -26.91 -17.71
N LEU A 542 -4.55 -27.25 -17.33
CA LEU A 542 -4.85 -28.53 -16.69
C LEU A 542 -4.67 -29.66 -17.71
N GLU A 543 -3.72 -30.56 -17.48
CA GLU A 543 -3.41 -31.63 -18.43
C GLU A 543 -4.09 -32.95 -18.08
N ASN A 544 -4.16 -33.30 -16.80
CA ASN A 544 -4.74 -34.55 -16.35
C ASN A 544 -5.46 -34.32 -15.02
N ILE A 545 -6.53 -35.10 -14.76
CA ILE A 545 -7.20 -35.08 -13.47
C ILE A 545 -7.57 -36.50 -13.02
N ASN A 546 -7.32 -36.78 -11.74
CA ASN A 546 -7.73 -38.00 -11.07
C ASN A 546 -9.00 -37.72 -10.26
N ILE A 547 -10.05 -38.45 -10.53
CA ILE A 547 -11.34 -38.35 -9.85
C ILE A 547 -11.40 -39.46 -8.79
N PRO A 548 -11.48 -39.14 -7.48
CA PRO A 548 -11.53 -40.14 -6.41
C PRO A 548 -12.73 -41.08 -6.52
N SER A 549 -12.63 -42.25 -5.88
CA SER A 549 -13.66 -43.29 -5.92
C SER A 549 -15.01 -42.83 -5.35
N THR A 550 -14.98 -41.86 -4.44
CA THR A 550 -16.14 -41.38 -3.68
C THR A 550 -16.93 -40.25 -4.36
N VAL A 551 -16.46 -39.72 -5.49
CA VAL A 551 -17.13 -38.60 -6.16
C VAL A 551 -18.46 -39.07 -6.75
N GLU A 552 -19.55 -38.42 -6.35
CA GLU A 552 -20.91 -38.72 -6.76
C GLU A 552 -21.37 -37.81 -7.89
N THR A 553 -20.92 -36.55 -7.92
CA THR A 553 -21.38 -35.54 -8.89
C THR A 553 -20.24 -34.78 -9.55
N ILE A 554 -20.25 -34.76 -10.88
CA ILE A 554 -19.52 -33.80 -11.73
C ILE A 554 -20.56 -32.82 -12.31
N SER A 555 -20.46 -31.57 -11.90
CA SER A 555 -21.47 -30.54 -12.19
C SER A 555 -21.32 -29.92 -13.59
N GLU A 556 -22.32 -29.13 -13.97
CA GLU A 556 -22.38 -28.48 -15.28
C GLU A 556 -21.16 -27.57 -15.48
N ASN A 557 -20.56 -27.63 -16.68
CA ASN A 557 -19.40 -26.83 -17.07
C ASN A 557 -18.15 -27.01 -16.16
N ALA A 558 -18.06 -28.09 -15.38
CA ALA A 558 -16.97 -28.31 -14.41
C ALA A 558 -15.57 -28.13 -15.03
N PHE A 559 -15.35 -28.62 -16.26
CA PHE A 559 -14.09 -28.50 -17.00
C PHE A 559 -14.24 -27.67 -18.29
N LEU A 560 -15.20 -26.74 -18.33
CA LEU A 560 -15.44 -25.92 -19.51
C LEU A 560 -14.15 -25.20 -19.96
N ASN A 561 -13.79 -25.36 -21.24
CA ASN A 561 -12.57 -24.79 -21.84
C ASN A 561 -11.26 -25.21 -21.16
N CYS A 562 -11.17 -26.40 -20.57
CA CYS A 562 -9.89 -27.01 -20.19
C CYS A 562 -9.14 -27.51 -21.44
N ILE A 563 -8.68 -26.59 -22.29
CA ILE A 563 -8.20 -26.89 -23.65
C ILE A 563 -6.99 -27.84 -23.72
N LYS A 564 -6.23 -27.99 -22.64
CA LYS A 564 -5.07 -28.91 -22.54
C LYS A 564 -5.38 -30.21 -21.80
N LEU A 565 -6.60 -30.41 -21.32
CA LEU A 565 -6.96 -31.63 -20.59
C LEU A 565 -6.91 -32.82 -21.55
N LYS A 566 -5.95 -33.71 -21.34
CA LYS A 566 -5.67 -34.90 -22.15
C LYS A 566 -6.31 -36.15 -21.57
N SER A 567 -6.32 -36.31 -20.24
CA SER A 567 -6.90 -37.49 -19.62
C SER A 567 -7.67 -37.22 -18.33
N ILE A 568 -8.75 -37.98 -18.15
CA ILE A 568 -9.52 -38.06 -16.90
C ILE A 568 -9.46 -39.50 -16.41
N THR A 569 -9.01 -39.70 -15.18
CA THR A 569 -8.84 -41.03 -14.60
C THR A 569 -9.80 -41.24 -13.44
N PHE A 570 -10.60 -42.29 -13.54
CA PHE A 570 -11.47 -42.83 -12.50
C PHE A 570 -10.94 -44.19 -12.03
N PRO A 571 -11.11 -44.55 -10.74
CA PRO A 571 -11.03 -45.93 -10.28
C PRO A 571 -12.05 -46.82 -11.01
N GLN A 572 -11.69 -48.09 -11.21
CA GLN A 572 -12.50 -49.07 -11.95
C GLN A 572 -13.93 -49.21 -11.41
N GLN A 573 -14.09 -49.07 -10.09
CA GLN A 573 -15.38 -49.00 -9.39
C GLN A 573 -15.44 -47.69 -8.64
N ASN A 574 -16.55 -46.95 -8.76
CA ASN A 574 -16.73 -45.66 -8.12
C ASN A 574 -18.21 -45.35 -7.84
N SER A 575 -18.45 -44.29 -7.06
CA SER A 575 -19.78 -43.87 -6.60
C SER A 575 -20.47 -42.84 -7.51
N LEU A 576 -20.06 -42.71 -8.78
CA LEU A 576 -20.55 -41.65 -9.64
C LEU A 576 -22.05 -41.81 -9.97
N GLU A 577 -22.85 -40.81 -9.57
CA GLU A 577 -24.30 -40.76 -9.77
C GLU A 577 -24.73 -39.75 -10.83
N LYS A 578 -23.93 -38.70 -11.08
CA LYS A 578 -24.27 -37.64 -12.03
C LYS A 578 -23.06 -37.03 -12.73
N ILE A 579 -23.07 -37.03 -14.06
CA ILE A 579 -22.28 -36.13 -14.90
C ILE A 579 -23.27 -35.18 -15.59
N SER A 580 -23.12 -33.88 -15.36
CA SER A 580 -24.02 -32.87 -15.91
C SER A 580 -23.66 -32.49 -17.35
N ASN A 581 -24.58 -31.81 -18.03
CA ASN A 581 -24.36 -31.33 -19.39
C ASN A 581 -23.11 -30.44 -19.48
N ASN A 582 -22.41 -30.52 -20.62
CA ASN A 582 -21.26 -29.68 -20.93
C ASN A 582 -20.10 -29.75 -19.92
N SER A 583 -20.04 -30.75 -19.03
CA SER A 583 -18.95 -30.89 -18.05
C SER A 583 -17.57 -30.91 -18.71
N PHE A 584 -17.46 -31.37 -19.96
CA PHE A 584 -16.21 -31.44 -20.75
C PHE A 584 -16.24 -30.58 -22.01
N SER A 585 -17.15 -29.60 -22.10
CA SER A 585 -17.25 -28.73 -23.28
C SER A 585 -15.97 -27.90 -23.46
N GLY A 586 -15.46 -27.78 -24.69
CA GLY A 586 -14.21 -27.08 -24.98
C GLY A 586 -12.92 -27.79 -24.51
N CYS A 587 -13.01 -29.03 -23.99
CA CYS A 587 -11.84 -29.88 -23.70
C CYS A 587 -11.24 -30.47 -24.98
N ASN A 588 -10.80 -29.60 -25.89
CA ASN A 588 -10.43 -29.98 -27.26
C ASN A 588 -9.18 -30.87 -27.37
N SER A 589 -8.47 -31.14 -26.27
CA SER A 589 -7.33 -32.06 -26.22
C SER A 589 -7.66 -33.41 -25.57
N LEU A 590 -8.91 -33.67 -25.18
CA LEU A 590 -9.24 -34.86 -24.39
C LEU A 590 -9.10 -36.13 -25.23
N GLN A 591 -8.09 -36.94 -24.88
CA GLN A 591 -7.70 -38.18 -25.56
C GLN A 591 -8.18 -39.41 -24.81
N SER A 592 -8.30 -39.36 -23.48
CA SER A 592 -8.64 -40.55 -22.72
C SER A 592 -9.52 -40.29 -21.50
N ILE A 593 -10.49 -41.19 -21.32
CA ILE A 593 -11.23 -41.37 -20.08
C ILE A 593 -11.06 -42.83 -19.69
N SER A 594 -10.53 -43.10 -18.49
CA SER A 594 -10.24 -44.48 -18.08
C SER A 594 -11.51 -45.33 -18.00
N ASN A 595 -11.36 -46.64 -18.20
CA ASN A 595 -12.47 -47.57 -18.07
C ASN A 595 -12.94 -47.64 -16.61
N PHE A 596 -14.25 -47.53 -16.39
CA PHE A 596 -14.86 -47.63 -15.07
C PHE A 596 -16.32 -48.07 -15.14
N GLU A 597 -16.88 -48.49 -14.02
CA GLU A 597 -18.29 -48.76 -13.84
C GLU A 597 -18.79 -48.24 -12.48
N SER A 598 -19.97 -47.63 -12.47
CA SER A 598 -20.75 -47.22 -11.28
C SER A 598 -22.20 -47.69 -11.45
N ASP A 599 -23.09 -47.43 -10.49
CA ASP A 599 -24.51 -47.77 -10.63
C ASP A 599 -25.18 -47.06 -11.82
N LYS A 600 -24.76 -45.82 -12.11
CA LYS A 600 -25.38 -44.95 -13.13
C LYS A 600 -24.54 -44.78 -14.40
N TYR A 601 -23.24 -45.08 -14.38
CA TYR A 601 -22.38 -44.84 -15.54
C TYR A 601 -21.45 -46.01 -15.82
N LYS A 602 -21.01 -46.09 -17.08
CA LYS A 602 -19.95 -46.98 -17.52
C LYS A 602 -19.09 -46.27 -18.55
N CYS A 603 -17.77 -46.37 -18.44
CA CYS A 603 -16.85 -45.92 -19.48
C CYS A 603 -16.07 -47.12 -20.01
N ILE A 604 -16.06 -47.27 -21.32
CA ILE A 604 -15.26 -48.27 -22.04
C ILE A 604 -14.80 -47.65 -23.35
N ASP A 605 -13.53 -47.85 -23.71
CA ASP A 605 -12.93 -47.34 -24.93
C ASP A 605 -13.21 -45.84 -25.10
N ASN A 606 -12.90 -45.08 -24.05
CA ASN A 606 -13.07 -43.62 -23.96
C ASN A 606 -14.51 -43.12 -24.22
N THR A 607 -15.49 -44.03 -24.15
CA THR A 607 -16.90 -43.78 -24.43
C THR A 607 -17.72 -43.93 -23.16
N LEU A 608 -18.43 -42.87 -22.79
CA LEU A 608 -19.23 -42.79 -21.59
C LEU A 608 -20.70 -43.12 -21.88
N TYR A 609 -21.22 -44.05 -21.10
CA TYR A 609 -22.59 -44.51 -21.14
C TYR A 609 -23.30 -44.19 -19.81
N TYR A 610 -24.50 -43.64 -19.89
CA TYR A 610 -25.45 -43.51 -18.77
C TYR A 610 -26.38 -44.73 -18.73
N LYS A 611 -26.56 -45.31 -17.55
CA LYS A 611 -27.44 -46.46 -17.28
C LYS A 611 -28.73 -45.98 -16.64
N ASN A 612 -29.85 -46.22 -17.31
CA ASN A 612 -31.18 -46.00 -16.75
C ASN A 612 -32.04 -47.27 -16.88
N GLU A 613 -33.27 -47.22 -16.35
CA GLU A 613 -34.20 -48.37 -16.37
C GLU A 613 -34.55 -48.85 -17.79
N THR A 614 -34.43 -47.96 -18.78
CA THR A 614 -34.73 -48.26 -20.20
C THR A 614 -33.51 -48.74 -20.99
N GLY A 615 -32.32 -48.74 -20.40
CA GLY A 615 -31.09 -49.25 -21.00
C GLY A 615 -29.87 -48.33 -20.87
N LYS A 616 -28.91 -48.50 -21.78
CA LYS A 616 -27.65 -47.74 -21.84
C LYS A 616 -27.74 -46.62 -22.89
N TYR A 617 -27.38 -45.41 -22.50
CA TYR A 617 -27.40 -44.22 -23.35
C TYR A 617 -25.95 -43.78 -23.53
N LEU A 618 -25.45 -43.79 -24.77
CA LEU A 618 -24.14 -43.25 -25.09
C LEU A 618 -24.25 -41.73 -25.06
N ILE A 619 -23.53 -41.07 -24.15
CA ILE A 619 -23.68 -39.63 -23.90
C ILE A 619 -22.44 -38.81 -24.27
N TYR A 620 -21.26 -39.44 -24.38
CA TYR A 620 -20.03 -38.73 -24.71
C TYR A 620 -18.94 -39.69 -25.18
N HIS A 621 -18.20 -39.31 -26.20
CA HIS A 621 -16.94 -39.92 -26.60
C HIS A 621 -15.83 -38.87 -26.58
N ALA A 622 -14.64 -39.24 -26.09
CA ALA A 622 -13.52 -38.32 -26.03
C ALA A 622 -13.14 -37.79 -27.43
N ILE A 623 -13.15 -36.47 -27.59
CA ILE A 623 -13.01 -35.77 -28.90
C ILE A 623 -11.74 -36.18 -29.68
N ASN A 624 -10.62 -36.38 -28.98
CA ASN A 624 -9.35 -36.78 -29.55
C ASN A 624 -8.95 -38.20 -29.14
N SER A 625 -9.92 -39.07 -28.86
CA SER A 625 -9.63 -40.48 -28.60
C SER A 625 -8.73 -41.08 -29.69
N PRO A 626 -7.73 -41.92 -29.36
CA PRO A 626 -6.97 -42.65 -30.36
C PRO A 626 -7.78 -43.75 -31.07
N ASP A 627 -9.01 -44.03 -30.60
CA ASP A 627 -9.88 -45.08 -31.14
C ASP A 627 -10.27 -44.77 -32.59
N LYS A 628 -9.91 -45.67 -33.50
CA LYS A 628 -10.25 -45.58 -34.94
C LYS A 628 -11.53 -46.35 -35.29
N VAL A 629 -11.82 -47.38 -34.52
CA VAL A 629 -12.93 -48.32 -34.74
C VAL A 629 -13.64 -48.51 -33.42
N LEU A 630 -14.96 -48.31 -33.40
CA LEU A 630 -15.79 -48.51 -32.21
C LEU A 630 -16.93 -49.47 -32.53
N SER A 631 -17.16 -50.42 -31.62
CA SER A 631 -18.37 -51.24 -31.63
C SER A 631 -19.33 -50.72 -30.56
N LEU A 632 -20.51 -50.26 -30.99
CA LEU A 632 -21.48 -49.61 -30.12
C LEU A 632 -22.55 -50.62 -29.67
N GLU A 633 -22.68 -50.76 -28.35
CA GLU A 633 -23.69 -51.60 -27.70
C GLU A 633 -24.46 -50.77 -26.66
N CYS A 634 -25.42 -49.98 -27.16
CA CYS A 634 -26.27 -49.10 -26.36
C CYS A 634 -27.67 -48.98 -26.97
N ASN A 635 -28.64 -48.47 -26.23
CA ASN A 635 -30.03 -48.30 -26.69
C ASN A 635 -30.24 -46.98 -27.45
N VAL A 636 -29.55 -45.92 -27.03
CA VAL A 636 -29.65 -44.57 -27.58
C VAL A 636 -28.27 -43.96 -27.73
N ILE A 637 -28.00 -43.34 -28.88
CA ILE A 637 -26.86 -42.46 -29.09
C ILE A 637 -27.39 -41.02 -28.95
N CYS A 638 -26.97 -40.33 -27.89
CA CYS A 638 -27.49 -39.01 -27.56
C CYS A 638 -26.89 -37.90 -28.42
N SER A 639 -27.58 -36.78 -28.46
CA SER A 639 -27.18 -35.56 -29.14
C SER A 639 -25.76 -35.13 -28.73
N TYR A 640 -24.92 -34.78 -29.70
CA TYR A 640 -23.53 -34.36 -29.51
C TYR A 640 -22.59 -35.38 -28.82
N SER A 641 -22.99 -36.66 -28.72
CA SER A 641 -22.13 -37.67 -28.09
C SER A 641 -20.80 -37.85 -28.82
N PHE A 642 -20.81 -37.75 -30.15
CA PHE A 642 -19.62 -37.70 -31.00
C PHE A 642 -19.53 -36.31 -31.64
N ASN A 643 -19.01 -35.36 -30.89
CA ASN A 643 -18.79 -33.99 -31.38
C ASN A 643 -17.32 -33.79 -31.76
N GLU A 644 -17.05 -33.55 -33.04
CA GLU A 644 -15.70 -33.34 -33.58
C GLU A 644 -14.74 -34.51 -33.37
N CYS A 645 -15.26 -35.74 -33.22
CA CYS A 645 -14.50 -36.97 -33.04
C CYS A 645 -13.81 -37.42 -34.35
N ASN A 646 -12.80 -36.67 -34.76
CA ASN A 646 -12.15 -36.81 -36.07
C ASN A 646 -11.12 -37.95 -36.14
N ASN A 647 -10.87 -38.69 -35.07
CA ASN A 647 -10.01 -39.88 -35.13
C ASN A 647 -10.78 -41.16 -35.48
N ILE A 648 -12.10 -41.16 -35.29
CA ILE A 648 -12.96 -42.30 -35.60
C ILE A 648 -13.12 -42.41 -37.11
N ILE A 649 -12.90 -43.62 -37.63
CA ILE A 649 -13.02 -43.96 -39.05
C ILE A 649 -14.22 -44.89 -39.27
N ASP A 650 -14.42 -45.85 -38.37
CA ASP A 650 -15.44 -46.89 -38.51
C ASP A 650 -16.25 -47.04 -37.22
N ILE A 651 -17.58 -47.04 -37.37
CA ILE A 651 -18.54 -47.27 -36.30
C ILE A 651 -19.38 -48.49 -36.64
N LYS A 652 -19.29 -49.50 -35.79
CA LYS A 652 -20.10 -50.71 -35.89
C LYS A 652 -21.18 -50.72 -34.82
N ILE A 653 -22.42 -50.45 -35.21
CA ILE A 653 -23.58 -50.68 -34.37
C ILE A 653 -23.83 -52.19 -34.29
N VAL A 654 -23.82 -52.75 -33.08
CA VAL A 654 -24.13 -54.17 -32.85
C VAL A 654 -25.62 -54.41 -33.12
N SER A 655 -25.97 -55.48 -33.83
CA SER A 655 -27.38 -55.84 -34.06
C SER A 655 -28.14 -55.97 -32.74
N ASP A 656 -29.42 -55.59 -32.75
CA ASP A 656 -30.32 -55.62 -31.58
C ASP A 656 -29.90 -54.73 -30.40
N SER A 657 -29.05 -53.72 -30.63
CA SER A 657 -28.62 -52.76 -29.59
C SER A 657 -29.28 -51.38 -29.74
N VAL A 658 -28.82 -50.56 -30.69
CA VAL A 658 -29.22 -49.16 -30.84
C VAL A 658 -30.60 -49.07 -31.48
N SER A 659 -31.48 -48.27 -30.86
CA SER A 659 -32.85 -48.03 -31.31
C SER A 659 -33.09 -46.60 -31.80
N LEU A 660 -32.38 -45.63 -31.22
CA LEU A 660 -32.49 -44.19 -31.53
C LEU A 660 -31.10 -43.57 -31.67
N ILE A 661 -30.92 -42.78 -32.72
CA ILE A 661 -29.79 -41.87 -32.92
C ILE A 661 -30.35 -40.45 -32.95
N GLU A 662 -30.00 -39.64 -31.95
CA GLU A 662 -30.55 -38.29 -31.79
C GLU A 662 -29.88 -37.28 -32.75
N GLN A 663 -30.48 -36.11 -32.87
CA GLN A 663 -30.00 -35.00 -33.69
C GLN A 663 -28.59 -34.55 -33.26
N PHE A 664 -27.70 -34.28 -34.23
CA PHE A 664 -26.29 -33.93 -34.01
C PHE A 664 -25.47 -34.97 -33.21
N SER A 665 -25.91 -36.23 -33.09
CA SER A 665 -25.14 -37.29 -32.42
C SER A 665 -23.71 -37.43 -32.95
N PHE A 666 -23.54 -37.35 -34.28
CA PHE A 666 -22.27 -37.29 -35.00
C PHE A 666 -22.11 -35.91 -35.62
N ASN A 667 -21.72 -34.94 -34.80
CA ASN A 667 -21.53 -33.57 -35.26
C ASN A 667 -20.08 -33.37 -35.69
N ASN A 668 -19.86 -32.91 -36.93
CA ASN A 668 -18.56 -32.51 -37.46
C ASN A 668 -17.48 -33.62 -37.37
N CYS A 669 -17.90 -34.88 -37.45
CA CYS A 669 -17.02 -36.06 -37.50
C CYS A 669 -16.53 -36.25 -38.94
N LYS A 670 -15.56 -35.44 -39.35
CA LYS A 670 -15.10 -35.29 -40.74
C LYS A 670 -14.40 -36.52 -41.29
N ASN A 671 -13.87 -37.39 -40.44
CA ASN A 671 -13.12 -38.59 -40.86
C ASN A 671 -13.92 -39.89 -40.73
N LEU A 672 -15.18 -39.83 -40.25
CA LEU A 672 -16.06 -40.99 -40.20
C LEU A 672 -16.35 -41.47 -41.63
N GLN A 673 -15.96 -42.69 -41.95
CA GLN A 673 -16.08 -43.29 -43.28
C GLN A 673 -17.16 -44.35 -43.34
N HIS A 674 -17.29 -45.16 -42.29
CA HIS A 674 -18.15 -46.34 -42.29
C HIS A 674 -19.06 -46.34 -41.07
N ILE A 675 -20.34 -46.66 -41.31
CA ILE A 675 -21.33 -46.93 -40.29
C ILE A 675 -22.41 -47.86 -40.84
N ASN A 676 -22.91 -48.79 -40.01
CA ASN A 676 -24.03 -49.66 -40.35
C ASN A 676 -25.32 -49.26 -39.63
N PHE A 677 -26.46 -49.52 -40.27
CA PHE A 677 -27.81 -49.31 -39.75
C PHE A 677 -28.56 -50.64 -39.72
N PRO A 678 -28.40 -51.45 -38.66
CA PRO A 678 -29.14 -52.69 -38.49
C PRO A 678 -30.63 -52.44 -38.23
N PHE A 679 -31.48 -53.47 -38.36
CA PHE A 679 -32.94 -53.39 -38.14
C PHE A 679 -33.32 -52.83 -36.77
N SER A 680 -32.45 -52.96 -35.78
CA SER A 680 -32.67 -52.42 -34.44
C SER A 680 -32.74 -50.89 -34.42
N VAL A 681 -32.03 -50.20 -35.33
CA VAL A 681 -32.01 -48.73 -35.40
C VAL A 681 -33.33 -48.27 -36.02
N LYS A 682 -34.31 -47.93 -35.17
CA LYS A 682 -35.67 -47.58 -35.60
C LYS A 682 -35.78 -46.13 -36.03
N THR A 683 -35.11 -45.23 -35.32
CA THR A 683 -35.19 -43.78 -35.55
C THR A 683 -33.80 -43.17 -35.65
N VAL A 684 -33.60 -42.33 -36.67
CA VAL A 684 -32.42 -41.49 -36.84
C VAL A 684 -32.91 -40.07 -37.09
N GLU A 685 -32.64 -39.16 -36.17
CA GLU A 685 -33.17 -37.81 -36.23
C GLU A 685 -32.48 -36.95 -37.30
N SER A 686 -33.10 -35.82 -37.66
CA SER A 686 -32.55 -34.93 -38.66
C SER A 686 -31.20 -34.35 -38.23
N ASN A 687 -30.25 -34.25 -39.15
CA ASN A 687 -28.88 -33.78 -38.91
C ASN A 687 -28.08 -34.59 -37.86
N SER A 688 -28.41 -35.86 -37.59
CA SER A 688 -27.56 -36.73 -36.76
C SER A 688 -26.11 -36.85 -37.27
N PHE A 689 -25.86 -36.72 -38.58
CA PHE A 689 -24.55 -36.78 -39.25
C PHE A 689 -24.17 -35.43 -39.88
N PHE A 690 -24.33 -34.35 -39.12
CA PHE A 690 -24.02 -33.01 -39.60
C PHE A 690 -22.52 -32.84 -39.89
N GLU A 691 -22.17 -32.34 -41.09
CA GLU A 691 -20.78 -32.14 -41.54
C GLU A 691 -19.90 -33.42 -41.56
N CYS A 692 -20.51 -34.61 -41.64
CA CYS A 692 -19.83 -35.90 -41.80
C CYS A 692 -19.48 -36.21 -43.26
N ASN A 693 -18.58 -35.44 -43.85
CA ASN A 693 -18.36 -35.43 -45.30
C ASN A 693 -17.58 -36.64 -45.87
N SER A 694 -16.97 -37.48 -45.03
CA SER A 694 -16.15 -38.63 -45.47
C SER A 694 -16.88 -39.97 -45.57
N ILE A 695 -18.16 -40.02 -45.22
CA ILE A 695 -18.94 -41.27 -45.26
C ILE A 695 -18.93 -41.83 -46.69
N ARG A 696 -18.62 -43.13 -46.81
CA ARG A 696 -18.39 -43.82 -48.09
C ARG A 696 -18.70 -45.31 -48.00
N CYS A 697 -18.76 -45.99 -49.15
CA CYS A 697 -19.03 -47.42 -49.19
C CYS A 697 -17.93 -48.25 -48.49
N PRO A 698 -18.28 -49.35 -47.80
CA PRO A 698 -19.63 -49.89 -47.66
C PRO A 698 -20.51 -49.09 -46.67
N LEU A 699 -21.77 -48.91 -47.05
CA LEU A 699 -22.83 -48.36 -46.20
C LEU A 699 -23.91 -49.45 -46.10
N ILE A 700 -24.03 -50.08 -44.94
CA ILE A 700 -24.93 -51.22 -44.73
C ILE A 700 -26.21 -50.70 -44.07
N ILE A 701 -27.35 -50.84 -44.75
CA ILE A 701 -28.67 -50.46 -44.24
C ILE A 701 -29.59 -51.66 -44.40
N GLU A 702 -30.08 -52.23 -43.30
CA GLU A 702 -30.92 -53.44 -43.31
C GLU A 702 -32.38 -53.11 -43.65
N ASN A 703 -32.94 -52.00 -43.14
CA ASN A 703 -34.28 -51.55 -43.47
C ASN A 703 -34.28 -50.70 -44.76
N THR A 704 -34.78 -51.28 -45.85
CA THR A 704 -34.81 -50.63 -47.18
C THR A 704 -36.19 -50.06 -47.56
N THR A 705 -37.10 -49.90 -46.59
CA THR A 705 -38.40 -49.24 -46.81
C THR A 705 -38.22 -47.77 -47.18
N PHE A 706 -39.17 -47.23 -47.95
CA PHE A 706 -39.09 -45.89 -48.50
C PHE A 706 -38.97 -44.79 -47.43
N ASP A 707 -39.83 -44.82 -46.41
CA ASP A 707 -39.85 -43.81 -45.35
C ASP A 707 -38.56 -43.85 -44.49
N TYR A 708 -38.02 -45.05 -44.26
CA TYR A 708 -36.77 -45.22 -43.53
C TYR A 708 -35.58 -44.66 -44.30
N LEU A 709 -35.47 -44.94 -45.60
CA LEU A 709 -34.39 -44.38 -46.43
C LEU A 709 -34.46 -42.85 -46.50
N LYS A 710 -35.66 -42.26 -46.50
CA LYS A 710 -35.84 -40.81 -46.40
C LYS A 710 -35.29 -40.26 -45.08
N MET A 711 -35.64 -40.90 -43.96
CA MET A 711 -35.13 -40.53 -42.63
C MET A 711 -33.59 -40.59 -42.57
N ILE A 712 -32.98 -41.63 -43.16
CA ILE A 712 -31.51 -41.74 -43.24
C ILE A 712 -30.90 -40.57 -44.03
N ILE A 713 -31.53 -40.12 -45.11
CA ILE A 713 -31.03 -38.95 -45.87
C ILE A 713 -31.19 -37.66 -45.05
N ASP A 714 -32.35 -37.45 -44.42
CA ASP A 714 -32.64 -36.27 -43.59
C ASP A 714 -31.70 -36.19 -42.36
N SER A 715 -31.13 -37.33 -41.95
CA SER A 715 -30.10 -37.38 -40.90
C SER A 715 -28.74 -36.80 -41.33
N GLY A 716 -28.49 -36.60 -42.63
CA GLY A 716 -27.23 -36.09 -43.16
C GLY A 716 -26.38 -37.13 -43.92
N ILE A 717 -26.84 -38.39 -44.01
CA ILE A 717 -26.15 -39.39 -44.85
C ILE A 717 -26.29 -39.00 -46.33
N PRO A 718 -25.18 -38.91 -47.10
CA PRO A 718 -25.26 -38.47 -48.48
C PRO A 718 -26.10 -39.41 -49.35
N GLN A 719 -27.16 -38.87 -49.95
CA GLN A 719 -28.10 -39.61 -50.80
C GLN A 719 -27.41 -40.44 -51.90
N ARG A 720 -26.32 -39.93 -52.49
CA ARG A 720 -25.53 -40.63 -53.53
C ARG A 720 -25.08 -42.03 -53.09
N LEU A 721 -24.84 -42.22 -51.80
CA LEU A 721 -24.33 -43.48 -51.23
C LEU A 721 -25.37 -44.60 -51.26
N LEU A 722 -26.67 -44.28 -51.21
CA LEU A 722 -27.72 -45.29 -51.32
C LEU A 722 -27.64 -46.05 -52.66
N PHE A 723 -27.21 -45.38 -53.73
CA PHE A 723 -27.03 -46.01 -55.04
C PHE A 723 -25.64 -46.63 -55.18
N SER A 724 -24.58 -45.89 -54.85
CA SER A 724 -23.21 -46.37 -55.06
C SER A 724 -22.83 -47.55 -54.17
N CYS A 725 -23.45 -47.68 -52.99
CA CYS A 725 -23.21 -48.79 -52.09
C CYS A 725 -24.18 -49.97 -52.28
N GLY A 726 -25.00 -49.95 -53.34
CA GLY A 726 -25.88 -51.07 -53.69
C GLY A 726 -27.12 -51.24 -52.80
N VAL A 727 -27.40 -50.33 -51.86
CA VAL A 727 -28.51 -50.43 -50.89
C VAL A 727 -29.87 -50.59 -51.58
N VAL A 728 -30.07 -49.96 -52.73
CA VAL A 728 -31.36 -49.90 -53.44
C VAL A 728 -31.43 -50.85 -54.66
N GLN A 729 -30.43 -51.72 -54.89
CA GLN A 729 -30.35 -52.55 -56.11
C GLN A 729 -31.43 -53.65 -56.24
N GLY A 730 -32.36 -53.78 -55.27
CA GLY A 730 -33.48 -54.73 -55.32
C GLY A 730 -34.85 -54.20 -54.87
N SER A 731 -35.05 -52.88 -54.74
CA SER A 731 -36.33 -52.34 -54.24
C SER A 731 -37.34 -52.10 -55.37
N TYR A 732 -38.62 -52.46 -55.15
CA TYR A 732 -39.74 -52.26 -56.10
C TYR A 732 -40.03 -50.78 -56.46
N ASN A 733 -39.29 -49.82 -55.87
CA ASN A 733 -39.61 -48.40 -55.92
C ASN A 733 -38.43 -47.50 -56.33
N ILE A 734 -37.45 -48.02 -57.08
CA ILE A 734 -36.32 -47.26 -57.65
C ILE A 734 -36.78 -45.96 -58.35
N HIS A 735 -37.95 -45.98 -59.01
CA HIS A 735 -38.53 -44.82 -59.67
C HIS A 735 -39.06 -43.75 -58.70
N ALA A 736 -39.67 -44.13 -57.57
CA ALA A 736 -40.13 -43.20 -56.54
C ALA A 736 -38.94 -42.57 -55.80
N ILE A 737 -37.91 -43.37 -55.49
CA ILE A 737 -36.66 -42.92 -54.88
C ILE A 737 -35.90 -41.98 -55.83
N LYS A 738 -35.83 -42.26 -57.15
CA LYS A 738 -35.24 -41.32 -58.13
C LYS A 738 -36.04 -40.02 -58.27
N ARG A 739 -37.38 -40.06 -58.19
CA ARG A 739 -38.27 -38.89 -58.35
C ARG A 739 -38.17 -37.88 -57.20
N MET A 740 -37.98 -38.34 -55.97
CA MET A 740 -37.82 -37.47 -54.79
C MET A 740 -36.70 -36.43 -54.94
N PHE A 741 -35.71 -36.68 -55.79
CA PHE A 741 -34.48 -35.89 -55.84
C PHE A 741 -34.18 -35.30 -57.23
N SER A 742 -35.21 -35.22 -58.08
CA SER A 742 -35.12 -34.58 -59.42
C SER A 742 -35.27 -33.05 -59.41
N ASN A 743 -35.43 -32.42 -58.24
CA ASN A 743 -35.48 -30.97 -58.13
C ASN A 743 -34.11 -30.41 -57.72
N SER A 744 -33.19 -30.32 -58.69
CA SER A 744 -32.11 -29.34 -58.62
C SER A 744 -32.66 -27.97 -59.07
N PRO A 745 -32.53 -26.88 -58.29
CA PRO A 745 -32.81 -25.52 -58.78
C PRO A 745 -31.85 -25.07 -59.90
N SER A 746 -30.83 -25.84 -60.24
CA SER A 746 -29.77 -25.46 -61.18
C SER A 746 -30.19 -25.45 -62.67
N LEU A 747 -31.34 -26.04 -63.01
CA LEU A 747 -31.88 -26.00 -64.38
C LEU A 747 -32.76 -24.77 -64.65
N PHE A 748 -33.27 -24.10 -63.63
CA PHE A 748 -34.10 -22.90 -63.80
C PHE A 748 -33.26 -21.65 -64.12
N TRP A 749 -32.01 -21.58 -63.64
CA TRP A 749 -31.13 -20.42 -63.85
C TRP A 749 -30.37 -20.41 -65.19
N ARG A 750 -30.31 -21.54 -65.92
CA ARG A 750 -29.59 -21.64 -67.21
C ARG A 750 -30.37 -21.13 -68.42
N HIS A 751 -31.62 -20.69 -68.23
CA HIS A 751 -32.48 -20.14 -69.29
C HIS A 751 -32.70 -18.62 -69.22
N LEU A 752 -32.13 -17.93 -68.23
CA LEU A 752 -32.26 -16.47 -68.04
C LEU A 752 -30.96 -15.67 -68.27
N SER A 753 -29.93 -16.28 -68.85
CA SER A 753 -28.76 -15.55 -69.39
C SER A 753 -28.61 -15.81 -70.89
N LYS A 754 -29.34 -15.01 -71.67
CA LYS A 754 -29.00 -14.64 -73.04
C LYS A 754 -29.01 -13.12 -73.13
#